data_AF-A0AAV5D9U6-F1
#
_entry.id   AF-A0AAV5D9U6-F1
#
_cell.length_a   1.000
_cell.length_b   1.000
_cell.length_c   1.000
_cell.angle_alpha   90.00
_cell.angle_beta   90.00
_cell.angle_gamma   90.00
#
_symmetry.space_group_name_H-M   'P 1'
#
loop_
_entity.id
_entity.type
_entity.pdbx_description
1 polymer ?
#
loop_
_entity_poly.entity_id
_entity_poly.type
_entity_poly.pdbx_seq_one_letter_code
_entity_poly.pdbx_strand_id
1 'polypeptide(L)'
;MDPEGTTAPAPTQEPAEASSPVEEEINPPAPEVPADAAAGEGGQASGAEPEEELAREVMELGLQNEYLRSQIAAARPAGGAEERSELVRGLKEQVERLGREVQEQRQTREAMERALEHVNVSYAEADGKVQELTAKLAEAQQKMEKEIKERDDKYVELDTKFQRLHKRAKQRIQDIQKEKEDLEARFNEINQKAEQATSLQVAAQQDLERARQQASEALRSMDAERQQLRTVNSKLRANLDEVRLALEARNNSLEKLQQSMLEKEQMLEKIQGSLQSAEDKRTAIVSELTAKHQKQLESLQAQLAEVSAERTKASETIQSLQEKERQSWETTCESLRSKLEASESAYLRSEVEFAKVKSQLELEISTQNQLLQTKDSDLVAAKDEISRLQSEFSAYKVRAHALLQKKDAELNAAKNSDLIKAHEEAIREAEKEVAAALAERDQAIHDLQNAQSRHDEVIEARDLALADAEKRLKNVTNKLDSVTCNFLSEKESWEKKLASVEEWRLKCESLKAQSNGHVDDQLQKNFKELKLKHDKLKEEHESFRDISDRMIEDKEQEIAKLLKENKDLHHSLEVNAAVSHNDYQNQGSVQQDAMNVELAEQQILLLARQQAQREEELAQSQRHILALQQEIEELERENRLHDQQEAMLKAELRNMERSQKREGIDMTYLKNVILKLLETGEVGALLPVVATLLQFSPDELKKCQQGVLSSVISSQPPAVPDGASTPNSFFARFSF
;
A
#
# COMPACT_ATOMS: atom_id res chain seq x y z
N MET A 1 -23.69 -31.13 14.64
CA MET A 1 -23.53 -32.52 14.17
C MET A 1 -22.26 -33.08 14.77
N ASP A 2 -22.28 -33.21 16.10
CA ASP A 2 -21.75 -34.38 16.79
C ASP A 2 -22.91 -35.44 16.77
N PRO A 3 -22.75 -36.71 17.22
CA PRO A 3 -21.67 -37.22 18.08
C PRO A 3 -21.17 -38.63 17.68
N GLU A 4 -20.78 -39.41 18.70
CA GLU A 4 -20.28 -40.81 18.71
C GLU A 4 -18.78 -40.97 18.37
N GLY A 5 -17.95 -41.66 19.17
CA GLY A 5 -18.15 -42.20 20.52
C GLY A 5 -17.42 -43.53 20.76
N THR A 6 -17.10 -43.85 22.03
CA THR A 6 -17.33 -45.16 22.68
C THR A 6 -16.82 -45.12 24.14
N THR A 7 -17.41 -45.95 24.99
CA THR A 7 -17.35 -45.93 26.47
C THR A 7 -16.14 -46.60 27.12
N ALA A 8 -15.96 -46.29 28.40
CA ALA A 8 -15.09 -46.98 29.38
C ALA A 8 -15.45 -48.48 29.59
N PRO A 9 -14.67 -49.21 30.41
CA PRO A 9 -15.11 -49.37 31.80
C PRO A 9 -14.00 -49.13 32.85
N ALA A 10 -14.31 -49.37 34.13
CA ALA A 10 -13.46 -49.11 35.30
C ALA A 10 -12.98 -50.42 35.99
N PRO A 11 -12.62 -50.42 37.29
CA PRO A 11 -11.24 -50.44 37.76
C PRO A 11 -10.75 -51.85 38.18
N THR A 12 -9.45 -51.99 38.44
CA THR A 12 -8.85 -53.23 38.96
C THR A 12 -7.79 -52.93 40.02
N GLN A 13 -7.60 -53.92 40.90
CA GLN A 13 -6.85 -53.86 42.16
C GLN A 13 -5.31 -53.86 41.98
N GLU A 14 -4.63 -53.55 43.08
CA GLU A 14 -3.31 -54.09 43.46
C GLU A 14 -3.19 -55.62 43.17
N PRO A 15 -1.98 -56.20 42.94
CA PRO A 15 -0.83 -55.98 43.82
C PRO A 15 0.57 -55.94 43.16
N ALA A 16 1.58 -55.93 44.05
CA ALA A 16 3.01 -55.80 43.77
C ALA A 16 3.69 -57.07 43.22
N GLU A 17 4.82 -56.85 42.54
CA GLU A 17 6.06 -57.63 42.69
C GLU A 17 7.22 -56.62 42.86
N ALA A 18 8.13 -56.67 43.83
CA ALA A 18 8.86 -57.73 44.54
C ALA A 18 10.30 -57.92 43.99
N SER A 19 11.28 -57.73 44.87
CA SER A 19 12.62 -58.32 44.75
C SER A 19 13.10 -58.71 46.16
N SER A 20 13.71 -59.88 46.24
CA SER A 20 14.18 -60.60 47.44
C SER A 20 15.61 -61.13 47.14
N PRO A 21 16.27 -62.04 47.91
CA PRO A 21 15.92 -62.72 49.18
C PRO A 21 17.11 -62.84 50.20
N VAL A 22 16.98 -63.72 51.26
CA VAL A 22 18.08 -64.56 51.87
C VAL A 22 19.20 -63.83 52.71
N GLU A 23 19.80 -64.30 53.83
CA GLU A 23 19.65 -65.45 54.78
C GLU A 23 20.39 -65.22 56.16
N GLU A 24 20.45 -66.25 57.04
CA GLU A 24 20.94 -66.37 58.47
C GLU A 24 22.45 -66.09 58.77
N GLU A 25 23.00 -66.06 60.01
CA GLU A 25 22.53 -66.38 61.40
C GLU A 25 22.81 -65.16 62.37
N ILE A 26 23.32 -65.12 63.64
CA ILE A 26 23.92 -66.03 64.65
C ILE A 26 23.31 -65.80 66.07
N ASN A 27 23.25 -66.86 66.90
CA ASN A 27 22.68 -66.99 68.27
C ASN A 27 23.62 -66.55 69.47
N PRO A 28 23.49 -67.01 70.74
CA PRO A 28 22.50 -66.84 71.85
C PRO A 28 23.20 -66.24 73.14
N PRO A 29 22.83 -66.46 74.45
CA PRO A 29 21.66 -67.07 75.12
C PRO A 29 21.04 -66.29 76.33
N ALA A 30 20.05 -66.90 77.02
CA ALA A 30 19.34 -66.44 78.24
C ALA A 30 19.84 -67.19 79.54
N PRO A 31 19.09 -67.58 80.63
CA PRO A 31 17.64 -67.86 80.77
C PRO A 31 16.91 -67.52 82.13
N GLU A 32 15.61 -67.88 82.19
CA GLU A 32 14.72 -68.29 83.33
C GLU A 32 14.35 -67.32 84.52
N VAL A 33 13.09 -67.10 85.03
CA VAL A 33 11.71 -67.72 84.99
C VAL A 33 11.44 -68.73 86.16
N PRO A 34 10.25 -68.86 86.86
CA PRO A 34 9.04 -68.01 87.06
C PRO A 34 8.32 -68.04 88.48
N ALA A 35 7.14 -67.39 88.59
CA ALA A 35 5.89 -67.78 89.35
C ALA A 35 5.89 -67.83 90.92
N ASP A 36 4.76 -67.93 91.67
CA ASP A 36 3.30 -67.80 91.42
C ASP A 36 2.51 -67.51 92.74
N ALA A 37 1.21 -67.14 92.65
CA ALA A 37 0.07 -67.41 93.58
C ALA A 37 0.17 -67.09 95.12
N ALA A 38 -0.91 -67.04 95.94
CA ALA A 38 -2.34 -66.65 95.80
C ALA A 38 -2.96 -66.43 97.22
N ALA A 39 -4.26 -66.09 97.30
CA ALA A 39 -4.98 -65.62 98.51
C ALA A 39 -5.31 -66.66 99.61
N GLY A 40 -5.78 -66.21 100.78
CA GLY A 40 -6.41 -67.04 101.82
C GLY A 40 -6.91 -66.26 103.07
N GLU A 41 -8.02 -66.69 103.69
CA GLU A 41 -8.69 -66.04 104.83
C GLU A 41 -8.82 -66.95 106.09
N GLY A 42 -8.99 -66.32 107.27
CA GLY A 42 -9.93 -66.78 108.32
C GLY A 42 -9.45 -67.75 109.42
N GLY A 43 -10.34 -68.00 110.41
CA GLY A 43 -10.30 -69.22 111.25
C GLY A 43 -10.21 -69.06 112.78
N GLN A 44 -11.34 -68.83 113.45
CA GLN A 44 -11.48 -68.71 114.93
C GLN A 44 -11.31 -70.02 115.75
N ALA A 45 -10.90 -69.84 117.02
CA ALA A 45 -11.48 -70.45 118.25
C ALA A 45 -11.13 -71.91 118.71
N SER A 46 -11.65 -72.22 119.91
CA SER A 46 -11.35 -73.34 120.83
C SER A 46 -9.96 -73.26 121.50
N GLY A 47 -9.74 -73.83 122.70
CA GLY A 47 -10.62 -74.52 123.65
C GLY A 47 -9.89 -74.72 124.99
N ALA A 48 -10.59 -75.04 126.09
CA ALA A 48 -9.99 -75.08 127.44
C ALA A 48 -10.04 -76.47 128.08
N GLU A 49 -8.86 -77.05 128.41
CA GLU A 49 -8.68 -78.09 129.44
C GLU A 49 -7.34 -77.90 130.23
N PRO A 50 -7.14 -76.78 130.95
CA PRO A 50 -5.86 -76.51 131.62
C PRO A 50 -5.65 -77.23 132.97
N GLU A 51 -6.64 -77.98 133.47
CA GLU A 51 -6.57 -78.56 134.83
C GLU A 51 -6.17 -80.05 134.87
N GLU A 52 -6.55 -80.90 133.91
CA GLU A 52 -6.21 -82.33 133.98
C GLU A 52 -4.75 -82.64 133.59
N GLU A 53 -4.20 -81.99 132.57
CA GLU A 53 -2.76 -82.15 132.26
C GLU A 53 -1.90 -81.54 133.37
N LEU A 54 -2.27 -80.37 133.89
CA LEU A 54 -1.59 -79.75 135.03
C LEU A 54 -1.70 -80.61 136.30
N ALA A 55 -2.83 -81.30 136.54
CA ALA A 55 -2.95 -82.22 137.67
C ALA A 55 -2.04 -83.46 137.52
N ARG A 56 -1.80 -83.93 136.29
CA ARG A 56 -0.85 -85.03 136.01
C ARG A 56 0.60 -84.55 136.16
N GLU A 57 0.96 -83.40 135.59
CA GLU A 57 2.26 -82.76 135.82
C GLU A 57 2.51 -82.50 137.31
N VAL A 58 1.53 -82.00 138.07
CA VAL A 58 1.67 -81.75 139.51
C VAL A 58 1.84 -83.05 140.31
N MET A 59 1.25 -84.17 139.87
CA MET A 59 1.52 -85.49 140.48
C MET A 59 2.91 -86.02 140.14
N GLU A 60 3.36 -85.85 138.89
CA GLU A 60 4.68 -86.30 138.45
C GLU A 60 5.81 -85.45 139.04
N LEU A 61 5.67 -84.12 139.02
CA LEU A 61 6.50 -83.16 139.76
C LEU A 61 6.41 -83.38 141.28
N GLY A 62 5.28 -83.86 141.79
CA GLY A 62 5.09 -84.26 143.19
C GLY A 62 5.96 -85.45 143.57
N LEU A 63 5.91 -86.53 142.77
CA LEU A 63 6.77 -87.71 142.94
C LEU A 63 8.25 -87.38 142.72
N GLN A 64 8.59 -86.53 141.75
CA GLN A 64 9.96 -86.02 141.59
C GLN A 64 10.40 -85.19 142.82
N ASN A 65 9.52 -84.36 143.40
CA ASN A 65 9.80 -83.62 144.62
C ASN A 65 10.01 -84.55 145.84
N GLU A 66 9.21 -85.60 146.00
CA GLU A 66 9.35 -86.53 147.12
C GLU A 66 10.59 -87.42 146.97
N TYR A 67 10.95 -87.80 145.74
CA TYR A 67 12.21 -88.47 145.40
C TYR A 67 13.43 -87.57 145.67
N LEU A 68 13.40 -86.30 145.25
CA LEU A 68 14.45 -85.32 145.54
C LEU A 68 14.58 -85.03 147.05
N ARG A 69 13.46 -84.90 147.77
CA ARG A 69 13.44 -84.78 149.24
C ARG A 69 14.07 -86.00 149.91
N SER A 70 13.81 -87.20 149.39
CA SER A 70 14.41 -88.46 149.87
C SER A 70 15.92 -88.53 149.61
N GLN A 71 16.40 -88.06 148.46
CA GLN A 71 17.85 -87.96 148.20
C GLN A 71 18.53 -86.95 149.13
N ILE A 72 17.92 -85.77 149.34
CA ILE A 72 18.45 -84.73 150.23
C ILE A 72 18.50 -85.21 151.70
N ALA A 73 17.57 -86.08 152.13
CA ALA A 73 17.56 -86.65 153.47
C ALA A 73 18.68 -87.67 153.75
N ALA A 74 19.26 -88.28 152.70
CA ALA A 74 20.28 -89.33 152.84
C ALA A 74 21.73 -88.81 152.90
N ALA A 75 22.00 -87.60 152.39
CA ALA A 75 23.34 -87.04 152.28
C ALA A 75 23.80 -86.31 153.56
N ARG A 76 24.16 -87.06 154.61
CA ARG A 76 24.64 -86.52 155.90
C ARG A 76 26.08 -86.94 156.27
N PRO A 77 27.12 -86.29 155.72
CA PRO A 77 28.44 -86.29 156.36
C PRO A 77 28.40 -85.44 157.64
N ALA A 78 29.26 -85.76 158.62
CA ALA A 78 29.37 -85.01 159.87
C ALA A 78 30.76 -84.37 159.99
N GLY A 79 30.84 -83.05 159.89
CA GLY A 79 32.06 -82.27 160.08
C GLY A 79 31.90 -80.81 159.60
N GLY A 80 32.75 -79.91 160.12
CA GLY A 80 33.06 -78.59 159.54
C GLY A 80 31.92 -77.55 159.47
N ALA A 81 32.04 -76.45 160.21
CA ALA A 81 31.12 -75.30 160.06
C ALA A 81 31.47 -74.36 158.88
N GLU A 82 32.48 -74.70 158.08
CA GLU A 82 33.08 -73.81 157.07
C GLU A 82 32.50 -74.00 155.65
N GLU A 83 32.17 -75.23 155.24
CA GLU A 83 31.69 -75.55 153.88
C GLU A 83 30.39 -74.81 153.49
N ARG A 84 29.52 -74.50 154.46
CA ARG A 84 28.32 -73.67 154.22
C ARG A 84 28.63 -72.23 153.85
N SER A 85 29.75 -71.68 154.32
CA SER A 85 30.21 -70.36 153.89
C SER A 85 30.66 -70.40 152.43
N GLU A 86 31.36 -71.47 152.04
CA GLU A 86 31.90 -71.66 150.70
C GLU A 86 30.79 -71.86 149.65
N LEU A 87 29.73 -72.62 149.98
CA LEU A 87 28.60 -72.83 149.08
C LEU A 87 27.79 -71.53 148.85
N VAL A 88 27.58 -70.74 149.91
CA VAL A 88 26.91 -69.42 149.82
C VAL A 88 27.77 -68.43 149.04
N ARG A 89 29.10 -68.48 149.23
CA ARG A 89 30.07 -67.71 148.45
C ARG A 89 30.02 -68.08 146.97
N GLY A 90 30.03 -69.37 146.63
CA GLY A 90 29.95 -69.86 145.24
C GLY A 90 28.63 -69.49 144.54
N LEU A 91 27.49 -69.57 145.24
CA LEU A 91 26.21 -69.08 144.71
C LEU A 91 26.20 -67.57 144.51
N LYS A 92 26.81 -66.80 145.43
CA LYS A 92 26.97 -65.34 145.27
C LYS A 92 27.87 -65.00 144.08
N GLU A 93 28.98 -65.70 143.90
CA GLU A 93 29.86 -65.58 142.72
C GLU A 93 29.18 -66.02 141.41
N GLN A 94 28.16 -66.88 141.47
CA GLN A 94 27.34 -67.26 140.32
C GLN A 94 26.30 -66.18 139.99
N VAL A 95 25.63 -65.62 140.99
CA VAL A 95 24.74 -64.45 140.82
C VAL A 95 25.52 -63.22 140.34
N GLU A 96 26.74 -62.98 140.84
CA GLU A 96 27.63 -61.91 140.37
C GLU A 96 28.25 -62.19 138.99
N ARG A 97 28.23 -63.44 138.49
CA ARG A 97 28.54 -63.76 137.09
C ARG A 97 27.34 -63.51 136.19
N LEU A 98 26.18 -64.08 136.51
CA LEU A 98 24.93 -63.88 135.76
C LEU A 98 24.52 -62.41 135.73
N GLY A 99 24.73 -61.64 136.81
CA GLY A 99 24.49 -60.20 136.85
C GLY A 99 25.42 -59.39 135.94
N ARG A 100 26.66 -59.84 135.73
CA ARG A 100 27.56 -59.26 134.72
C ARG A 100 27.14 -59.64 133.32
N GLU A 101 26.83 -60.92 133.09
CA GLU A 101 26.37 -61.42 131.78
C GLU A 101 25.07 -60.74 131.33
N VAL A 102 24.10 -60.54 132.23
CA VAL A 102 22.88 -59.76 131.97
C VAL A 102 23.19 -58.28 131.72
N GLN A 103 24.19 -57.70 132.40
CA GLN A 103 24.61 -56.31 132.16
C GLN A 103 25.35 -56.15 130.82
N GLU A 104 26.12 -57.15 130.39
CA GLU A 104 26.79 -57.21 129.09
C GLU A 104 25.79 -57.45 127.95
N GLN A 105 24.80 -58.35 128.14
CA GLN A 105 23.65 -58.51 127.25
C GLN A 105 22.81 -57.23 127.15
N ARG A 106 22.64 -56.50 128.27
CA ARG A 106 21.97 -55.20 128.28
C ARG A 106 22.77 -54.15 127.50
N GLN A 107 24.07 -54.03 127.72
CA GLN A 107 24.92 -53.06 127.02
C GLN A 107 25.04 -53.36 125.52
N THR A 108 25.08 -54.64 125.13
CA THR A 108 25.05 -55.04 123.70
C THR A 108 23.68 -54.80 123.08
N ARG A 109 22.57 -55.05 123.79
CA ARG A 109 21.23 -54.65 123.35
C ARG A 109 21.11 -53.14 123.17
N GLU A 110 21.51 -52.34 124.17
CA GLU A 110 21.52 -50.88 124.10
C GLU A 110 22.43 -50.35 122.98
N ALA A 111 23.46 -51.11 122.57
CA ALA A 111 24.31 -50.79 121.42
C ALA A 111 23.67 -51.18 120.07
N MET A 112 22.99 -52.33 119.99
CA MET A 112 22.19 -52.72 118.82
C MET A 112 21.01 -51.77 118.60
N GLU A 113 20.36 -51.32 119.67
CA GLU A 113 19.26 -50.36 119.63
C GLU A 113 19.73 -49.01 119.06
N ARG A 114 20.84 -48.46 119.57
CA ARG A 114 21.48 -47.25 118.99
C ARG A 114 21.99 -47.44 117.55
N ALA A 115 22.42 -48.65 117.18
CA ALA A 115 22.79 -48.95 115.81
C ALA A 115 21.56 -48.99 114.87
N LEU A 116 20.44 -49.57 115.33
CA LEU A 116 19.17 -49.56 114.61
C LEU A 116 18.58 -48.14 114.51
N GLU A 117 18.71 -47.30 115.55
CA GLU A 117 18.35 -45.88 115.48
C GLU A 117 19.13 -45.16 114.38
N HIS A 118 20.46 -45.29 114.35
CA HIS A 118 21.30 -44.70 113.30
C HIS A 118 20.94 -45.24 111.90
N VAL A 119 20.68 -46.54 111.77
CA VAL A 119 20.26 -47.17 110.51
C VAL A 119 18.90 -46.60 110.06
N ASN A 120 17.92 -46.50 110.96
CA ASN A 120 16.60 -45.92 110.68
C ASN A 120 16.69 -44.44 110.28
N VAL A 121 17.53 -43.64 110.94
CA VAL A 121 17.80 -42.25 110.54
C VAL A 121 18.42 -42.19 109.15
N SER A 122 19.40 -43.06 108.86
CA SER A 122 20.04 -43.10 107.53
C SER A 122 19.09 -43.56 106.42
N TYR A 123 18.12 -44.44 106.72
CA TYR A 123 17.04 -44.80 105.80
C TYR A 123 16.06 -43.64 105.61
N ALA A 124 15.62 -42.96 106.67
CA ALA A 124 14.74 -41.79 106.55
C ALA A 124 15.40 -40.64 105.76
N GLU A 125 16.71 -40.44 105.92
CA GLU A 125 17.50 -39.52 105.08
C GLU A 125 17.58 -39.98 103.62
N ALA A 126 17.74 -41.28 103.37
CA ALA A 126 17.79 -41.85 102.02
C ALA A 126 16.43 -41.73 101.33
N ASP A 127 15.34 -42.07 102.00
CA ASP A 127 13.97 -41.92 101.52
C ASP A 127 13.63 -40.44 101.24
N GLY A 128 14.06 -39.52 102.11
CA GLY A 128 13.94 -38.08 101.88
C GLY A 128 14.67 -37.63 100.61
N LYS A 129 15.90 -38.12 100.38
CA LYS A 129 16.68 -37.84 99.16
C LYS A 129 16.03 -38.48 97.92
N VAL A 130 15.45 -39.68 98.03
CA VAL A 130 14.70 -40.34 96.96
C VAL A 130 13.43 -39.56 96.62
N GLN A 131 12.69 -39.08 97.61
CA GLN A 131 11.51 -38.23 97.41
C GLN A 131 11.88 -36.89 96.76
N GLU A 132 12.96 -36.23 97.19
CA GLU A 132 13.45 -34.99 96.59
C GLU A 132 13.89 -35.18 95.13
N LEU A 133 14.61 -36.27 94.83
CA LEU A 133 15.01 -36.61 93.46
C LEU A 133 13.80 -37.00 92.58
N THR A 134 12.81 -37.68 93.15
CA THR A 134 11.55 -38.03 92.45
C THR A 134 10.73 -36.78 92.13
N ALA A 135 10.65 -35.81 93.06
CA ALA A 135 10.01 -34.53 92.84
C ALA A 135 10.72 -33.71 91.75
N LYS A 136 12.07 -33.63 91.80
CA LYS A 136 12.89 -32.97 90.76
C LYS A 136 12.73 -33.63 89.39
N LEU A 137 12.61 -34.96 89.33
CA LEU A 137 12.36 -35.70 88.09
C LEU A 137 10.97 -35.39 87.54
N ALA A 138 9.93 -35.39 88.39
CA ALA A 138 8.56 -35.04 88.00
C ALA A 138 8.45 -33.58 87.51
N GLU A 139 9.12 -32.64 88.19
CA GLU A 139 9.23 -31.25 87.72
C GLU A 139 9.92 -31.15 86.36
N ALA A 140 11.01 -31.90 86.14
CA ALA A 140 11.74 -31.90 84.87
C ALA A 140 10.89 -32.50 83.73
N GLN A 141 10.17 -33.59 84.01
CA GLN A 141 9.20 -34.18 83.08
C GLN A 141 8.09 -33.19 82.74
N GLN A 142 7.44 -32.56 83.73
CA GLN A 142 6.39 -31.57 83.49
C GLN A 142 6.87 -30.35 82.69
N LYS A 143 8.10 -29.87 82.95
CA LYS A 143 8.71 -28.78 82.16
C LYS A 143 8.94 -29.21 80.72
N MET A 144 9.48 -30.41 80.49
CA MET A 144 9.70 -30.97 79.17
C MET A 144 8.39 -31.18 78.40
N GLU A 145 7.37 -31.78 79.02
CA GLU A 145 6.03 -31.94 78.45
C GLU A 145 5.39 -30.60 78.07
N LYS A 146 5.51 -29.59 78.95
CA LYS A 146 5.03 -28.24 78.66
C LYS A 146 5.75 -27.63 77.46
N GLU A 147 7.08 -27.75 77.37
CA GLU A 147 7.81 -27.24 76.20
C GLU A 147 7.50 -28.01 74.91
N ILE A 148 7.28 -29.33 74.97
CA ILE A 148 6.87 -30.14 73.82
C ILE A 148 5.51 -29.64 73.32
N LYS A 149 4.52 -29.55 74.21
CA LYS A 149 3.20 -29.00 73.87
C LYS A 149 3.29 -27.58 73.31
N GLU A 150 4.10 -26.73 73.91
CA GLU A 150 4.36 -25.38 73.41
C GLU A 150 5.06 -25.34 72.04
N ARG A 151 5.78 -26.39 71.64
CA ARG A 151 6.33 -26.53 70.28
C ARG A 151 5.25 -27.03 69.32
N ASP A 152 4.45 -28.02 69.73
CA ASP A 152 3.35 -28.57 68.94
C ASP A 152 2.27 -27.51 68.63
N ASP A 153 1.85 -26.73 69.63
CA ASP A 153 0.93 -25.60 69.47
C ASP A 153 1.50 -24.57 68.45
N LYS A 154 2.82 -24.30 68.50
CA LYS A 154 3.51 -23.41 67.54
C LYS A 154 3.59 -24.02 66.13
N TYR A 155 3.77 -25.34 66.00
CA TYR A 155 3.73 -26.03 64.70
C TYR A 155 2.33 -26.00 64.08
N VAL A 156 1.27 -26.23 64.87
CA VAL A 156 -0.13 -26.10 64.42
C VAL A 156 -0.43 -24.65 64.02
N GLU A 157 0.00 -23.66 64.81
CA GLU A 157 -0.11 -22.25 64.43
C GLU A 157 0.56 -21.94 63.09
N LEU A 158 1.78 -22.44 62.88
CA LEU A 158 2.53 -22.25 61.63
C LEU A 158 1.84 -22.94 60.45
N ASP A 159 1.38 -24.18 60.59
CA ASP A 159 0.65 -24.87 59.53
C ASP A 159 -0.64 -24.13 59.15
N THR A 160 -1.46 -23.68 60.11
CA THR A 160 -2.65 -22.88 59.77
C THR A 160 -2.30 -21.56 59.08
N LYS A 161 -1.12 -20.99 59.32
CA LYS A 161 -0.63 -19.79 58.60
C LYS A 161 -0.18 -20.16 57.18
N PHE A 162 0.56 -21.26 56.99
CA PHE A 162 0.93 -21.79 55.67
C PHE A 162 -0.29 -22.19 54.84
N GLN A 163 -1.27 -22.91 55.40
CA GLN A 163 -2.54 -23.21 54.73
C GLN A 163 -3.29 -21.95 54.27
N ARG A 164 -3.33 -20.90 55.11
CA ARG A 164 -3.95 -19.61 54.77
C ARG A 164 -3.20 -18.88 53.65
N LEU A 165 -1.85 -18.90 53.67
CA LEU A 165 -1.03 -18.35 52.59
C LEU A 165 -1.19 -19.15 51.29
N HIS A 166 -1.20 -20.48 51.35
CA HIS A 166 -1.41 -21.35 50.19
C HIS A 166 -2.79 -21.13 49.55
N LYS A 167 -3.86 -21.02 50.37
CA LYS A 167 -5.21 -20.66 49.88
C LYS A 167 -5.23 -19.30 49.20
N ARG A 168 -4.57 -18.28 49.77
CA ARG A 168 -4.44 -16.94 49.16
C ARG A 168 -3.64 -16.96 47.85
N ALA A 169 -2.53 -17.68 47.81
CA ALA A 169 -1.70 -17.84 46.61
C ALA A 169 -2.47 -18.54 45.49
N LYS A 170 -3.18 -19.64 45.81
CA LYS A 170 -4.05 -20.35 44.87
C LYS A 170 -5.16 -19.45 44.31
N GLN A 171 -5.81 -18.65 45.16
CA GLN A 171 -6.80 -17.67 44.71
C GLN A 171 -6.16 -16.66 43.75
N ARG A 172 -5.04 -16.03 44.12
CA ARG A 172 -4.41 -15.02 43.26
C ARG A 172 -3.91 -15.59 41.92
N ILE A 173 -3.49 -16.86 41.88
CA ILE A 173 -3.17 -17.55 40.63
C ILE A 173 -4.43 -17.70 39.75
N GLN A 174 -5.58 -18.07 40.33
CA GLN A 174 -6.85 -18.17 39.60
C GLN A 174 -7.37 -16.80 39.13
N ASP A 175 -7.19 -15.75 39.94
CA ASP A 175 -7.52 -14.37 39.55
C ASP A 175 -6.66 -13.92 38.36
N ILE A 176 -5.35 -14.16 38.40
CA ILE A 176 -4.41 -13.84 37.31
C ILE A 176 -4.71 -14.67 36.04
N GLN A 177 -5.14 -15.92 36.19
CA GLN A 177 -5.57 -16.75 35.06
C GLN A 177 -6.81 -16.16 34.36
N LYS A 178 -7.81 -15.68 35.13
CA LYS A 178 -8.95 -14.95 34.56
C LYS A 178 -8.57 -13.61 33.94
N GLU A 179 -7.73 -12.82 34.63
CA GLU A 179 -7.19 -11.56 34.09
C GLU A 179 -6.48 -11.80 32.74
N LYS A 180 -5.75 -12.91 32.60
CA LYS A 180 -5.15 -13.34 31.33
C LYS A 180 -6.20 -13.74 30.28
N GLU A 181 -7.16 -14.60 30.63
CA GLU A 181 -8.21 -15.08 29.70
C GLU A 181 -9.06 -13.92 29.15
N ASP A 182 -9.44 -12.96 30.01
CA ASP A 182 -10.17 -11.74 29.63
C ASP A 182 -9.32 -10.84 28.71
N LEU A 183 -8.01 -10.75 28.93
CA LEU A 183 -7.10 -9.99 28.07
C LEU A 183 -6.86 -10.67 26.72
N GLU A 184 -6.75 -12.00 26.68
CA GLU A 184 -6.64 -12.76 25.43
C GLU A 184 -7.92 -12.67 24.60
N ALA A 185 -9.10 -12.71 25.24
CA ALA A 185 -10.38 -12.46 24.57
C ALA A 185 -10.45 -11.05 23.95
N ARG A 186 -10.07 -10.01 24.71
CA ARG A 186 -10.02 -8.62 24.22
C ARG A 186 -9.00 -8.43 23.10
N PHE A 187 -7.84 -9.07 23.19
CA PHE A 187 -6.82 -9.04 22.13
C PHE A 187 -7.35 -9.66 20.83
N ASN A 188 -8.00 -10.82 20.92
CA ASN A 188 -8.63 -11.49 19.77
C ASN A 188 -9.75 -10.63 19.15
N GLU A 189 -10.58 -9.96 19.95
CA GLU A 189 -11.56 -8.98 19.46
C GLU A 189 -10.92 -7.81 18.72
N ILE A 190 -9.82 -7.25 19.26
CA ILE A 190 -9.10 -6.13 18.63
C ILE A 190 -8.44 -6.58 17.32
N ASN A 191 -7.85 -7.78 17.28
CA ASN A 191 -7.27 -8.35 16.07
C ASN A 191 -8.34 -8.59 14.99
N GLN A 192 -9.49 -9.17 15.32
CA GLN A 192 -10.61 -9.32 14.37
C GLN A 192 -11.10 -7.96 13.83
N LYS A 193 -11.17 -6.92 14.68
CA LYS A 193 -11.55 -5.56 14.26
C LYS A 193 -10.47 -4.93 13.35
N ALA A 194 -9.19 -5.21 13.59
CA ALA A 194 -8.09 -4.78 12.73
C ALA A 194 -8.09 -5.50 11.37
N GLU A 195 -8.35 -6.80 11.34
CA GLU A 195 -8.54 -7.58 10.10
C GLU A 195 -9.74 -7.07 9.29
N GLN A 196 -10.87 -6.82 9.95
CA GLN A 196 -12.05 -6.22 9.33
C GLN A 196 -11.75 -4.83 8.75
N ALA A 197 -11.12 -3.94 9.53
CA ALA A 197 -10.72 -2.62 9.07
C ALA A 197 -9.75 -2.68 7.87
N THR A 198 -8.79 -3.61 7.89
CA THR A 198 -7.85 -3.85 6.78
C THR A 198 -8.58 -4.34 5.54
N SER A 199 -9.54 -5.27 5.67
CA SER A 199 -10.33 -5.76 4.53
C SER A 199 -11.20 -4.67 3.91
N LEU A 200 -11.80 -3.79 4.72
CA LEU A 200 -12.55 -2.62 4.27
C LEU A 200 -11.66 -1.58 3.60
N GLN A 201 -10.45 -1.34 4.12
CA GLN A 201 -9.45 -0.46 3.52
C GLN A 201 -9.02 -0.97 2.13
N VAL A 202 -8.75 -2.27 2.00
CA VAL A 202 -8.39 -2.90 0.71
C VAL A 202 -9.55 -2.82 -0.28
N ALA A 203 -10.79 -3.07 0.15
CA ALA A 203 -11.97 -2.90 -0.72
C ALA A 203 -12.12 -1.46 -1.23
N ALA A 204 -12.02 -0.47 -0.33
CA ALA A 204 -12.09 0.95 -0.69
C ALA A 204 -10.92 1.39 -1.59
N GLN A 205 -9.72 0.84 -1.40
CA GLN A 205 -8.59 1.07 -2.31
C GLN A 205 -8.87 0.52 -3.71
N GLN A 206 -9.40 -0.70 -3.83
CA GLN A 206 -9.76 -1.27 -5.13
C GLN A 206 -10.85 -0.47 -5.85
N ASP A 207 -11.87 0.04 -5.14
CA ASP A 207 -12.90 0.88 -5.75
C ASP A 207 -12.36 2.23 -6.21
N LEU A 208 -11.44 2.82 -5.44
CA LEU A 208 -10.71 4.03 -5.83
C LEU A 208 -9.81 3.80 -7.05
N GLU A 209 -9.20 2.62 -7.18
CA GLU A 209 -8.44 2.22 -8.38
C GLU A 209 -9.34 1.98 -9.60
N ARG A 210 -10.48 1.30 -9.43
CA ARG A 210 -11.51 1.14 -10.48
C ARG A 210 -11.99 2.50 -11.01
N ALA A 211 -12.29 3.44 -10.10
CA ALA A 211 -12.70 4.79 -10.46
C ALA A 211 -11.58 5.57 -11.20
N ARG A 212 -10.32 5.43 -10.77
CA ARG A 212 -9.16 6.00 -11.47
C ARG A 212 -8.96 5.42 -12.87
N GLN A 213 -9.17 4.12 -13.05
CA GLN A 213 -9.09 3.46 -14.36
C GLN A 213 -10.18 3.98 -15.31
N GLN A 214 -11.44 3.98 -14.87
CA GLN A 214 -12.58 4.51 -15.62
C GLN A 214 -12.39 5.99 -16.01
N ALA A 215 -11.93 6.84 -15.08
CA ALA A 215 -11.62 8.24 -15.37
C ALA A 215 -10.48 8.40 -16.39
N SER A 216 -9.46 7.53 -16.32
CA SER A 216 -8.35 7.52 -17.29
C SER A 216 -8.79 7.09 -18.68
N GLU A 217 -9.74 6.16 -18.77
CA GLU A 217 -10.31 5.69 -20.05
C GLU A 217 -11.24 6.73 -20.67
N ALA A 218 -12.08 7.39 -19.87
CA ALA A 218 -12.88 8.53 -20.31
C ALA A 218 -12.01 9.67 -20.86
N LEU A 219 -10.90 10.01 -20.18
CA LEU A 219 -9.93 10.99 -20.68
C LEU A 219 -9.31 10.58 -22.02
N ARG A 220 -8.93 9.31 -22.21
CA ARG A 220 -8.43 8.80 -23.50
C ARG A 220 -9.48 8.93 -24.62
N SER A 221 -10.75 8.64 -24.34
CA SER A 221 -11.84 8.82 -25.32
C SER A 221 -11.99 10.29 -25.71
N MET A 222 -12.06 11.19 -24.72
CA MET A 222 -12.18 12.64 -24.96
C MET A 222 -10.98 13.21 -25.72
N ASP A 223 -9.75 12.74 -25.47
CA ASP A 223 -8.58 13.17 -26.24
C ASP A 223 -8.55 12.58 -27.67
N ALA A 224 -9.04 11.35 -27.87
CA ALA A 224 -9.23 10.80 -29.22
C ALA A 224 -10.29 11.59 -30.01
N GLU A 225 -11.43 11.91 -29.40
CA GLU A 225 -12.46 12.79 -29.99
C GLU A 225 -11.89 14.19 -30.31
N ARG A 226 -11.08 14.77 -29.41
CA ARG A 226 -10.39 16.04 -29.65
C ARG A 226 -9.40 15.97 -30.82
N GLN A 227 -8.69 14.86 -30.99
CA GLN A 227 -7.80 14.65 -32.14
C GLN A 227 -8.59 14.47 -33.44
N GLN A 228 -9.71 13.74 -33.43
CA GLN A 228 -10.61 13.63 -34.57
C GLN A 228 -11.20 14.99 -34.96
N LEU A 229 -11.72 15.76 -34.00
CA LEU A 229 -12.26 17.10 -34.22
C LEU A 229 -11.21 18.08 -34.74
N ARG A 230 -9.97 18.04 -34.23
CA ARG A 230 -8.84 18.81 -34.80
C ARG A 230 -8.57 18.44 -36.25
N THR A 231 -8.56 17.14 -36.57
CA THR A 231 -8.34 16.62 -37.92
C THR A 231 -9.44 17.06 -38.88
N VAL A 232 -10.71 16.96 -38.48
CA VAL A 232 -11.87 17.43 -39.26
C VAL A 232 -11.82 18.95 -39.44
N ASN A 233 -11.51 19.72 -38.38
CA ASN A 233 -11.40 21.18 -38.49
C ASN A 233 -10.26 21.60 -39.42
N SER A 234 -9.13 20.88 -39.44
CA SER A 234 -8.03 21.11 -40.39
C SER A 234 -8.45 20.82 -41.84
N LYS A 235 -9.18 19.73 -42.08
CA LYS A 235 -9.73 19.41 -43.41
C LYS A 235 -10.73 20.48 -43.88
N LEU A 236 -11.63 20.91 -43.00
CA LEU A 236 -12.59 21.98 -43.31
C LEU A 236 -11.93 23.32 -43.64
N ARG A 237 -10.80 23.67 -42.99
CA ARG A 237 -10.00 24.85 -43.35
C ARG A 237 -9.41 24.71 -44.74
N ALA A 238 -8.73 23.59 -45.03
CA ALA A 238 -8.15 23.33 -46.35
C ALA A 238 -9.22 23.41 -47.46
N ASN A 239 -10.39 22.80 -47.27
CA ASN A 239 -11.50 22.89 -48.23
C ASN A 239 -12.03 24.33 -48.39
N LEU A 240 -12.09 25.12 -47.31
CA LEU A 240 -12.50 26.53 -47.41
C LEU A 240 -11.47 27.39 -48.17
N ASP A 241 -10.18 27.12 -47.99
CA ASP A 241 -9.10 27.82 -48.68
C ASP A 241 -9.00 27.40 -50.16
N GLU A 242 -9.26 26.13 -50.49
CA GLU A 242 -9.44 25.66 -51.87
C GLU A 242 -10.65 26.33 -52.56
N VAL A 243 -11.80 26.41 -51.87
CA VAL A 243 -13.00 27.09 -52.39
C VAL A 243 -12.77 28.60 -52.57
N ARG A 244 -11.99 29.24 -51.69
CA ARG A 244 -11.57 30.65 -51.86
C ARG A 244 -10.74 30.83 -53.12
N LEU A 245 -9.69 30.04 -53.31
CA LEU A 245 -8.83 30.08 -54.51
C LEU A 245 -9.62 29.81 -55.80
N ALA A 246 -10.56 28.85 -55.77
CA ALA A 246 -11.44 28.56 -56.90
C ALA A 246 -12.41 29.72 -57.21
N LEU A 247 -12.89 30.44 -56.19
CA LEU A 247 -13.76 31.61 -56.35
C LEU A 247 -12.98 32.83 -56.84
N GLU A 248 -11.77 33.07 -56.34
CA GLU A 248 -10.85 34.09 -56.85
C GLU A 248 -10.50 33.83 -58.32
N ALA A 249 -10.18 32.58 -58.69
CA ALA A 249 -9.95 32.19 -60.09
C ALA A 249 -11.17 32.46 -60.98
N ARG A 250 -12.40 32.22 -60.48
CA ARG A 250 -13.64 32.56 -61.20
C ARG A 250 -13.85 34.07 -61.32
N ASN A 251 -13.63 34.86 -60.28
CA ASN A 251 -13.71 36.33 -60.34
C ASN A 251 -12.72 36.88 -61.37
N ASN A 252 -11.46 36.44 -61.33
CA ASN A 252 -10.43 36.79 -62.32
C ASN A 252 -10.81 36.42 -63.77
N SER A 253 -11.64 35.38 -63.96
CA SER A 253 -12.17 35.02 -65.29
C SER A 253 -13.37 35.89 -65.70
N LEU A 254 -14.22 36.26 -64.73
CA LEU A 254 -15.39 37.10 -64.93
C LEU A 254 -15.00 38.55 -65.24
N GLU A 255 -14.00 39.11 -64.56
CA GLU A 255 -13.43 40.42 -64.86
C GLU A 255 -12.89 40.50 -66.30
N LYS A 256 -12.17 39.46 -66.75
CA LYS A 256 -11.68 39.36 -68.14
C LYS A 256 -12.83 39.27 -69.16
N LEU A 257 -13.92 38.57 -68.82
CA LEU A 257 -15.11 38.52 -69.66
C LEU A 257 -15.85 39.86 -69.69
N GLN A 258 -15.93 40.58 -68.57
CA GLN A 258 -16.50 41.94 -68.50
C GLN A 258 -15.66 42.92 -69.34
N GLN A 259 -14.33 42.89 -69.22
CA GLN A 259 -13.42 43.68 -70.06
C GLN A 259 -13.65 43.37 -71.55
N SER A 260 -13.72 42.10 -71.94
CA SER A 260 -13.99 41.70 -73.33
C SER A 260 -15.41 42.02 -73.81
N MET A 261 -16.42 42.11 -72.95
CA MET A 261 -17.72 42.67 -73.32
C MET A 261 -17.61 44.17 -73.59
N LEU A 262 -17.00 44.93 -72.68
CA LEU A 262 -16.88 46.39 -72.78
C LEU A 262 -16.07 46.81 -74.03
N GLU A 263 -15.04 46.04 -74.40
CA GLU A 263 -14.34 46.18 -75.69
C GLU A 263 -15.27 45.96 -76.89
N LYS A 264 -16.13 44.94 -76.84
CA LYS A 264 -17.10 44.63 -77.92
C LYS A 264 -18.24 45.65 -77.99
N GLU A 265 -18.71 46.16 -76.86
CA GLU A 265 -19.69 47.24 -76.78
C GLU A 265 -19.14 48.51 -77.43
N GLN A 266 -17.90 48.91 -77.12
CA GLN A 266 -17.22 50.01 -77.81
C GLN A 266 -17.01 49.77 -79.31
N MET A 267 -16.79 48.53 -79.75
CA MET A 267 -16.74 48.21 -81.18
C MET A 267 -18.11 48.29 -81.85
N LEU A 268 -19.17 47.82 -81.19
CA LEU A 268 -20.54 47.94 -81.68
C LEU A 268 -21.00 49.40 -81.77
N GLU A 269 -20.68 50.23 -80.79
CA GLU A 269 -20.95 51.67 -80.80
C GLU A 269 -20.24 52.38 -81.97
N LYS A 270 -18.96 52.07 -82.21
CA LYS A 270 -18.20 52.57 -83.38
C LYS A 270 -18.83 52.12 -84.70
N ILE A 271 -19.29 50.87 -84.80
CA ILE A 271 -19.97 50.34 -85.99
C ILE A 271 -21.32 51.06 -86.18
N GLN A 272 -22.14 51.21 -85.13
CA GLN A 272 -23.41 51.93 -85.16
C GLN A 272 -23.24 53.40 -85.58
N GLY A 273 -22.26 54.12 -85.03
CA GLY A 273 -21.93 55.49 -85.44
C GLY A 273 -21.49 55.57 -86.91
N SER A 274 -20.72 54.59 -87.40
CA SER A 274 -20.32 54.51 -88.81
C SER A 274 -21.51 54.21 -89.74
N LEU A 275 -22.45 53.37 -89.29
CA LEU A 275 -23.67 53.02 -90.01
C LEU A 275 -24.62 54.23 -90.08
N GLN A 276 -24.89 54.89 -88.96
CA GLN A 276 -25.70 56.12 -88.91
C GLN A 276 -25.11 57.17 -89.86
N SER A 277 -23.79 57.40 -89.81
CA SER A 277 -23.11 58.33 -90.73
C SER A 277 -23.20 57.90 -92.20
N ALA A 278 -23.42 56.62 -92.52
CA ALA A 278 -23.67 56.15 -93.88
C ALA A 278 -25.15 56.30 -94.26
N GLU A 279 -26.09 56.12 -93.33
CA GLU A 279 -27.52 56.35 -93.52
C GLU A 279 -27.85 57.83 -93.70
N ASP A 280 -27.21 58.72 -92.93
CA ASP A 280 -27.32 60.18 -93.06
C ASP A 280 -26.82 60.64 -94.44
N LYS A 281 -25.71 60.08 -94.92
CA LYS A 281 -25.20 60.32 -96.29
C LYS A 281 -26.17 59.78 -97.34
N ARG A 282 -26.73 58.58 -97.14
CA ARG A 282 -27.71 57.95 -98.05
C ARG A 282 -28.99 58.79 -98.14
N THR A 283 -29.53 59.26 -97.01
CA THR A 283 -30.74 60.08 -96.97
C THR A 283 -30.49 61.48 -97.54
N ALA A 284 -29.32 62.07 -97.32
CA ALA A 284 -28.91 63.30 -98.00
C ALA A 284 -28.87 63.13 -99.53
N ILE A 285 -28.19 62.09 -100.04
CA ILE A 285 -28.13 61.80 -101.49
C ILE A 285 -29.53 61.53 -102.07
N VAL A 286 -30.38 60.77 -101.36
CA VAL A 286 -31.76 60.51 -101.79
C VAL A 286 -32.59 61.80 -101.83
N SER A 287 -32.46 62.69 -100.84
CA SER A 287 -33.19 63.97 -100.86
C SER A 287 -32.67 64.95 -101.93
N GLU A 288 -31.38 64.91 -102.26
CA GLU A 288 -30.83 65.65 -103.40
C GLU A 288 -31.35 65.11 -104.74
N LEU A 289 -31.44 63.78 -104.89
CA LEU A 289 -31.99 63.13 -106.08
C LEU A 289 -33.49 63.37 -106.24
N THR A 290 -34.30 63.30 -105.17
CA THR A 290 -35.73 63.62 -105.27
C THR A 290 -35.95 65.10 -105.57
N ALA A 291 -35.15 66.01 -105.01
CA ALA A 291 -35.19 67.43 -105.36
C ALA A 291 -34.79 67.70 -106.83
N LYS A 292 -33.83 66.94 -107.39
CA LYS A 292 -33.48 66.99 -108.82
C LYS A 292 -34.62 66.47 -109.70
N HIS A 293 -35.18 65.31 -109.38
CA HIS A 293 -36.31 64.74 -110.13
C HIS A 293 -37.56 65.62 -110.05
N GLN A 294 -37.86 66.23 -108.90
CA GLN A 294 -38.98 67.16 -108.74
C GLN A 294 -38.83 68.38 -109.65
N LYS A 295 -37.65 69.01 -109.69
CA LYS A 295 -37.37 70.13 -110.61
C LYS A 295 -37.45 69.72 -112.09
N GLN A 296 -37.07 68.49 -112.42
CA GLN A 296 -37.23 67.95 -113.78
C GLN A 296 -38.72 67.75 -114.13
N LEU A 297 -39.53 67.22 -113.20
CA LEU A 297 -40.98 67.09 -113.39
C LEU A 297 -41.66 68.44 -113.56
N GLU A 298 -41.31 69.44 -112.74
CA GLU A 298 -41.81 70.82 -112.86
C GLU A 298 -41.44 71.43 -114.23
N SER A 299 -40.20 71.24 -114.68
CA SER A 299 -39.75 71.70 -116.00
C SER A 299 -40.48 71.00 -117.15
N LEU A 300 -40.75 69.70 -117.05
CA LEU A 300 -41.48 68.94 -118.07
C LEU A 300 -42.98 69.29 -118.07
N GLN A 301 -43.57 69.56 -116.91
CA GLN A 301 -44.95 70.05 -116.79
C GLN A 301 -45.11 71.44 -117.42
N ALA A 302 -44.14 72.33 -117.23
CA ALA A 302 -44.12 73.65 -117.88
C ALA A 302 -44.05 73.54 -119.41
N GLN A 303 -43.15 72.70 -119.94
CA GLN A 303 -43.03 72.43 -121.38
C GLN A 303 -44.32 71.80 -121.95
N LEU A 304 -44.94 70.86 -121.23
CA LEU A 304 -46.20 70.25 -121.65
C LEU A 304 -47.34 71.28 -121.70
N ALA A 305 -47.40 72.20 -120.73
CA ALA A 305 -48.38 73.29 -120.70
C ALA A 305 -48.17 74.25 -121.88
N GLU A 306 -46.93 74.64 -122.18
CA GLU A 306 -46.57 75.48 -123.33
C GLU A 306 -46.99 74.84 -124.66
N VAL A 307 -46.57 73.60 -124.93
CA VAL A 307 -46.96 72.84 -126.13
C VAL A 307 -48.49 72.65 -126.21
N SER A 308 -49.18 72.50 -125.08
CA SER A 308 -50.65 72.43 -125.09
C SER A 308 -51.31 73.75 -125.50
N ALA A 309 -50.72 74.89 -125.10
CA ALA A 309 -51.18 76.24 -125.46
C ALA A 309 -50.78 76.66 -126.88
N GLU A 310 -49.77 76.04 -127.48
CA GLU A 310 -49.52 76.12 -128.92
C GLU A 310 -50.51 75.26 -129.71
N ARG A 311 -50.79 74.04 -129.23
CA ARG A 311 -51.76 73.12 -129.86
C ARG A 311 -53.17 73.71 -129.93
N THR A 312 -53.64 74.43 -128.90
CA THR A 312 -54.96 75.09 -128.95
C THR A 312 -55.01 76.16 -130.02
N LYS A 313 -54.03 77.08 -130.06
CA LYS A 313 -53.90 78.10 -131.11
C LYS A 313 -53.85 77.49 -132.52
N ALA A 314 -53.09 76.39 -132.69
CA ALA A 314 -53.03 75.67 -133.95
C ALA A 314 -54.41 75.10 -134.35
N SER A 315 -55.15 74.51 -133.40
CA SER A 315 -56.51 74.02 -133.62
C SER A 315 -57.49 75.12 -134.05
N GLU A 316 -57.40 76.31 -133.44
CA GLU A 316 -58.21 77.48 -133.79
C GLU A 316 -57.93 77.98 -135.22
N THR A 317 -56.65 78.03 -135.63
CA THR A 317 -56.28 78.42 -137.01
C THR A 317 -56.74 77.40 -138.06
N ILE A 318 -56.65 76.09 -137.76
CA ILE A 318 -57.11 75.03 -138.66
C ILE A 318 -58.64 75.14 -138.89
N GLN A 319 -59.42 75.34 -137.83
CA GLN A 319 -60.87 75.52 -137.95
C GLN A 319 -61.24 76.73 -138.81
N SER A 320 -60.51 77.85 -138.68
CA SER A 320 -60.71 79.05 -139.51
C SER A 320 -60.41 78.85 -141.00
N LEU A 321 -59.50 77.92 -141.34
CA LEU A 321 -59.18 77.56 -142.72
C LEU A 321 -60.21 76.58 -143.30
N GLN A 322 -60.60 75.55 -142.55
CA GLN A 322 -61.58 74.54 -142.98
C GLN A 322 -62.93 75.17 -143.37
N GLU A 323 -63.42 76.14 -142.61
CA GLU A 323 -64.69 76.81 -142.94
C GLU A 323 -64.62 77.64 -144.23
N LYS A 324 -63.45 78.19 -144.59
CA LYS A 324 -63.23 78.89 -145.86
C LYS A 324 -63.15 77.91 -147.04
N GLU A 325 -62.42 76.81 -146.87
CA GLU A 325 -62.34 75.76 -147.89
C GLU A 325 -63.72 75.16 -148.18
N ARG A 326 -64.51 74.86 -147.14
CA ARG A 326 -65.88 74.34 -147.25
C ARG A 326 -66.75 75.21 -148.17
N GLN A 327 -66.77 76.53 -147.93
CA GLN A 327 -67.53 77.49 -148.73
C GLN A 327 -67.04 77.57 -150.18
N SER A 328 -65.73 77.41 -150.43
CA SER A 328 -65.20 77.37 -151.80
C SER A 328 -65.64 76.11 -152.56
N TRP A 329 -65.53 74.93 -151.95
CA TRP A 329 -65.90 73.65 -152.57
C TRP A 329 -67.38 73.59 -152.95
N GLU A 330 -68.26 74.09 -152.08
CA GLU A 330 -69.71 74.13 -152.28
C GLU A 330 -70.08 74.79 -153.62
N THR A 331 -69.49 75.96 -153.93
CA THR A 331 -69.71 76.66 -155.21
C THR A 331 -69.17 75.91 -156.45
N THR A 332 -68.09 75.13 -156.30
CA THR A 332 -67.50 74.38 -157.43
C THR A 332 -68.33 73.15 -157.80
N CYS A 333 -68.94 72.49 -156.81
CA CYS A 333 -69.76 71.30 -157.01
C CYS A 333 -70.99 71.58 -157.89
N GLU A 334 -71.65 72.72 -157.70
CA GLU A 334 -72.81 73.11 -158.51
C GLU A 334 -72.42 73.39 -159.98
N SER A 335 -71.26 74.02 -160.21
CA SER A 335 -70.71 74.26 -161.56
C SER A 335 -70.32 72.97 -162.29
N LEU A 336 -69.84 71.95 -161.57
CA LEU A 336 -69.47 70.65 -162.14
C LEU A 336 -70.69 69.79 -162.45
N ARG A 337 -71.75 69.85 -161.63
CA ARG A 337 -72.98 69.05 -161.81
C ARG A 337 -73.64 69.31 -163.16
N SER A 338 -73.75 70.59 -163.55
CA SER A 338 -74.28 71.01 -164.86
C SER A 338 -73.42 70.60 -166.07
N LYS A 339 -72.17 70.16 -165.86
CA LYS A 339 -71.27 69.70 -166.94
C LYS A 339 -71.30 68.18 -167.10
N LEU A 340 -71.55 67.43 -166.02
CA LEU A 340 -71.58 65.97 -166.03
C LEU A 340 -72.74 65.42 -166.88
N GLU A 341 -73.94 65.96 -166.68
CA GLU A 341 -75.18 65.57 -167.38
C GLU A 341 -75.09 65.74 -168.91
N ALA A 342 -74.32 66.74 -169.38
CA ALA A 342 -74.02 66.96 -170.79
C ALA A 342 -73.00 65.96 -171.37
N SER A 343 -72.28 65.20 -170.54
CA SER A 343 -71.26 64.23 -170.94
C SER A 343 -71.73 62.77 -170.91
N GLU A 344 -72.64 62.41 -169.99
CA GLU A 344 -73.19 61.06 -169.86
C GLU A 344 -73.98 60.65 -171.12
N SER A 345 -74.65 61.62 -171.77
CA SER A 345 -75.32 61.45 -173.07
C SER A 345 -74.35 61.25 -174.27
N ALA A 346 -73.04 61.37 -174.07
CA ALA A 346 -72.03 60.94 -175.04
C ALA A 346 -71.57 59.48 -174.79
N TYR A 347 -71.36 59.10 -173.52
CA TYR A 347 -70.81 57.79 -173.11
C TYR A 347 -71.64 56.59 -173.61
N LEU A 348 -72.97 56.69 -173.55
CA LEU A 348 -73.91 55.64 -174.01
C LEU A 348 -73.73 55.16 -175.47
N ARG A 349 -72.95 55.88 -176.30
CA ARG A 349 -72.64 55.48 -177.68
C ARG A 349 -71.34 54.69 -177.85
N SER A 350 -70.45 54.63 -176.85
CA SER A 350 -69.17 53.91 -176.95
C SER A 350 -69.24 52.47 -176.41
N GLU A 351 -70.03 52.24 -175.36
CA GLU A 351 -70.04 50.97 -174.61
C GLU A 351 -70.56 49.76 -175.43
N VAL A 352 -71.37 50.03 -176.47
CA VAL A 352 -71.92 49.01 -177.41
C VAL A 352 -70.82 48.28 -178.20
N GLU A 353 -69.68 48.94 -178.49
CA GLU A 353 -68.60 48.32 -179.26
C GLU A 353 -67.64 47.47 -178.39
N PHE A 354 -67.51 47.78 -177.09
CA PHE A 354 -66.62 47.06 -176.19
C PHE A 354 -67.04 45.60 -175.94
N ALA A 355 -68.36 45.34 -175.93
CA ALA A 355 -68.93 44.03 -175.62
C ALA A 355 -68.50 42.91 -176.58
N LYS A 356 -68.11 43.22 -177.83
CA LYS A 356 -67.72 42.21 -178.85
C LYS A 356 -66.37 41.55 -178.56
N VAL A 357 -65.43 42.26 -177.92
CA VAL A 357 -64.02 41.81 -177.80
C VAL A 357 -63.83 40.81 -176.66
N LYS A 358 -64.62 40.93 -175.58
CA LYS A 358 -64.40 40.15 -174.35
C LYS A 358 -64.56 38.63 -174.53
N SER A 359 -65.42 38.19 -175.45
CA SER A 359 -65.79 36.78 -175.65
C SER A 359 -64.61 35.85 -176.02
N GLN A 360 -63.50 36.41 -176.52
CA GLN A 360 -62.43 35.62 -177.15
C GLN A 360 -61.37 35.07 -176.16
N LEU A 361 -61.28 35.58 -174.93
CA LEU A 361 -60.12 35.39 -174.04
C LEU A 361 -60.32 34.42 -172.87
N GLU A 362 -61.56 34.11 -172.48
CA GLU A 362 -61.83 33.34 -171.25
C GLU A 362 -61.57 31.82 -171.39
N LEU A 363 -61.21 31.33 -172.59
CA LEU A 363 -60.98 29.92 -172.90
C LEU A 363 -59.61 29.35 -172.48
N GLU A 364 -58.56 30.18 -172.42
CA GLU A 364 -57.17 29.68 -172.26
C GLU A 364 -56.78 29.34 -170.82
N ILE A 365 -57.39 30.03 -169.85
CA ILE A 365 -56.97 30.04 -168.43
C ILE A 365 -57.22 28.69 -167.72
N SER A 366 -58.15 27.87 -168.22
CA SER A 366 -58.57 26.62 -167.57
C SER A 366 -57.49 25.52 -167.50
N THR A 367 -56.35 25.67 -168.19
CA THR A 367 -55.40 24.58 -168.46
C THR A 367 -54.25 24.44 -167.44
N GLN A 368 -53.84 25.52 -166.76
CA GLN A 368 -52.59 25.52 -165.99
C GLN A 368 -52.70 24.96 -164.56
N ASN A 369 -53.91 24.79 -164.02
CA ASN A 369 -54.13 24.57 -162.58
C ASN A 369 -53.89 23.13 -162.07
N GLN A 370 -53.62 22.14 -162.94
CA GLN A 370 -53.53 20.72 -162.54
C GLN A 370 -52.13 20.22 -162.15
N LEU A 371 -51.05 20.93 -162.47
CA LEU A 371 -49.69 20.37 -162.39
C LEU A 371 -49.09 20.33 -160.97
N LEU A 372 -49.58 21.18 -160.05
CA LEU A 372 -48.93 21.50 -158.77
C LEU A 372 -49.10 20.43 -157.68
N GLN A 373 -50.08 19.52 -157.80
CA GLN A 373 -50.56 18.68 -156.70
C GLN A 373 -49.80 17.34 -156.50
N THR A 374 -48.71 17.11 -157.25
CA THR A 374 -48.02 15.80 -157.35
C THR A 374 -46.64 15.75 -156.67
N LYS A 375 -46.31 16.69 -155.79
CA LYS A 375 -44.97 16.78 -155.16
C LYS A 375 -44.91 16.59 -153.65
N ASP A 376 -46.03 16.59 -152.95
CA ASP A 376 -46.06 16.43 -151.48
C ASP A 376 -46.06 14.98 -151.00
N SER A 377 -46.25 13.99 -151.88
CA SER A 377 -46.35 12.56 -151.53
C SER A 377 -45.04 11.94 -151.05
N ASP A 378 -43.92 12.33 -151.64
CA ASP A 378 -42.70 11.50 -151.63
C ASP A 378 -41.87 11.67 -150.34
N LEU A 379 -42.17 12.70 -149.53
CA LEU A 379 -41.40 13.07 -148.34
C LEU A 379 -41.74 12.22 -147.09
N VAL A 380 -42.83 11.45 -147.12
CA VAL A 380 -43.31 10.65 -145.98
C VAL A 380 -42.54 9.33 -145.83
N ALA A 381 -42.32 8.61 -146.94
CA ALA A 381 -41.80 7.23 -146.93
C ALA A 381 -40.36 7.07 -146.39
N ALA A 382 -39.58 8.15 -146.32
CA ALA A 382 -38.18 8.11 -145.89
C ALA A 382 -37.97 8.02 -144.36
N LYS A 383 -39.04 8.10 -143.55
CA LYS A 383 -38.91 8.20 -142.08
C LYS A 383 -39.01 6.87 -141.32
N ASP A 384 -39.69 5.87 -141.87
CA ASP A 384 -40.08 4.68 -141.08
C ASP A 384 -38.93 3.67 -140.89
N GLU A 385 -38.08 3.47 -141.89
CA GLU A 385 -37.01 2.46 -141.84
C GLU A 385 -35.93 2.78 -140.78
N ILE A 386 -35.75 4.07 -140.44
CA ILE A 386 -34.82 4.53 -139.38
C ILE A 386 -35.22 3.96 -138.02
N SER A 387 -36.52 3.83 -137.75
CA SER A 387 -37.05 3.36 -136.47
C SER A 387 -36.79 1.86 -136.23
N ARG A 388 -36.67 1.07 -137.31
CA ARG A 388 -36.54 -0.40 -137.24
C ARG A 388 -35.20 -0.83 -136.64
N LEU A 389 -34.11 -0.20 -137.08
CA LEU A 389 -32.73 -0.55 -136.68
C LEU A 389 -32.39 -0.19 -135.23
N GLN A 390 -33.12 0.75 -134.60
CA GLN A 390 -32.90 1.11 -133.19
C GLN A 390 -33.41 0.04 -132.21
N SER A 391 -34.40 -0.77 -132.61
CA SER A 391 -35.00 -1.81 -131.76
C SER A 391 -34.00 -2.94 -131.46
N GLU A 392 -33.35 -3.47 -132.49
CA GLU A 392 -32.49 -4.66 -132.40
C GLU A 392 -31.26 -4.46 -131.50
N PHE A 393 -30.69 -3.25 -131.48
CA PHE A 393 -29.56 -2.88 -130.62
C PHE A 393 -29.91 -2.89 -129.11
N SER A 394 -31.18 -2.72 -128.74
CA SER A 394 -31.60 -2.69 -127.33
C SER A 394 -31.60 -4.08 -126.69
N ALA A 395 -32.03 -5.11 -127.43
CA ALA A 395 -32.20 -6.47 -126.92
C ALA A 395 -30.87 -7.15 -126.54
N TYR A 396 -29.80 -6.84 -127.27
CA TYR A 396 -28.47 -7.42 -127.02
C TYR A 396 -27.88 -6.97 -125.67
N LYS A 397 -28.16 -5.73 -125.25
CA LYS A 397 -27.62 -5.12 -124.03
C LYS A 397 -28.19 -5.74 -122.75
N VAL A 398 -29.46 -6.16 -122.78
CA VAL A 398 -30.16 -6.78 -121.64
C VAL A 398 -29.61 -8.19 -121.35
N ARG A 399 -29.33 -8.98 -122.39
CA ARG A 399 -28.88 -10.37 -122.24
C ARG A 399 -27.47 -10.48 -121.61
N ALA A 400 -26.61 -9.48 -121.80
CA ALA A 400 -25.27 -9.45 -121.21
C ALA A 400 -25.30 -9.18 -119.69
N HIS A 401 -26.11 -8.22 -119.22
CA HIS A 401 -26.19 -7.87 -117.80
C HIS A 401 -26.65 -9.03 -116.91
N ALA A 402 -27.60 -9.84 -117.39
CA ALA A 402 -28.14 -10.99 -116.64
C ALA A 402 -27.10 -12.08 -116.36
N LEU A 403 -26.05 -12.22 -117.19
CA LEU A 403 -24.98 -13.19 -116.98
C LEU A 403 -23.95 -12.72 -115.94
N LEU A 404 -23.64 -11.43 -115.91
CA LEU A 404 -22.75 -10.86 -114.89
C LEU A 404 -23.38 -10.97 -113.50
N GLN A 405 -24.62 -10.48 -113.37
CA GLN A 405 -25.35 -10.41 -112.10
C GLN A 405 -25.55 -11.79 -111.45
N LYS A 406 -25.64 -12.85 -112.25
CA LYS A 406 -25.71 -14.24 -111.74
C LYS A 406 -24.37 -14.73 -111.18
N LYS A 407 -23.24 -14.35 -111.78
CA LYS A 407 -21.91 -14.70 -111.25
C LYS A 407 -21.54 -13.87 -110.02
N ASP A 408 -21.93 -12.60 -109.97
CA ASP A 408 -21.77 -11.78 -108.77
C ASP A 408 -22.60 -12.31 -107.60
N ALA A 409 -23.80 -12.86 -107.86
CA ALA A 409 -24.61 -13.52 -106.83
C ALA A 409 -23.94 -14.79 -106.28
N GLU A 410 -23.40 -15.66 -107.15
CA GLU A 410 -22.68 -16.88 -106.74
C GLU A 410 -21.41 -16.57 -105.92
N LEU A 411 -20.68 -15.50 -106.27
CA LEU A 411 -19.47 -15.09 -105.56
C LEU A 411 -19.78 -14.43 -104.20
N ASN A 412 -20.90 -13.70 -104.09
CA ASN A 412 -21.37 -13.15 -102.81
C ASN A 412 -22.00 -14.20 -101.89
N ALA A 413 -22.54 -15.30 -102.43
CA ALA A 413 -22.99 -16.45 -101.63
C ALA A 413 -21.82 -17.19 -100.98
N ALA A 414 -20.73 -17.45 -101.73
CA ALA A 414 -19.54 -18.10 -101.19
C ALA A 414 -18.84 -17.29 -100.08
N LYS A 415 -18.97 -15.94 -100.11
CA LYS A 415 -18.49 -15.04 -99.05
C LYS A 415 -19.45 -14.91 -97.86
N ASN A 416 -20.67 -15.42 -97.96
CA ASN A 416 -21.66 -15.46 -96.89
C ASN A 416 -21.88 -16.91 -96.41
N SER A 417 -20.80 -17.64 -96.15
CA SER A 417 -20.91 -18.93 -95.46
C SER A 417 -21.26 -18.68 -94.00
N ASP A 418 -22.42 -19.14 -93.56
CA ASP A 418 -22.83 -19.04 -92.16
C ASP A 418 -21.94 -19.88 -91.23
N LEU A 419 -21.19 -20.84 -91.79
CA LEU A 419 -20.13 -21.55 -91.07
C LEU A 419 -18.99 -20.62 -90.64
N ILE A 420 -18.61 -19.64 -91.48
CA ILE A 420 -17.56 -18.67 -91.15
C ILE A 420 -18.04 -17.75 -90.03
N LYS A 421 -19.29 -17.25 -90.12
CA LYS A 421 -19.90 -16.43 -89.06
C LYS A 421 -20.01 -17.19 -87.74
N ALA A 422 -20.43 -18.46 -87.78
CA ALA A 422 -20.50 -19.32 -86.60
C ALA A 422 -19.11 -19.60 -85.99
N HIS A 423 -18.05 -19.72 -86.81
CA HIS A 423 -16.68 -19.84 -86.31
C HIS A 423 -16.15 -18.52 -85.75
N GLU A 424 -16.42 -17.38 -86.38
CA GLU A 424 -16.09 -16.04 -85.86
C GLU A 424 -16.84 -15.73 -84.55
N GLU A 425 -18.08 -16.18 -84.41
CA GLU A 425 -18.88 -16.08 -83.17
C GLU A 425 -18.35 -17.01 -82.08
N ALA A 426 -18.02 -18.27 -82.40
CA ALA A 426 -17.42 -19.20 -81.46
C ALA A 426 -16.03 -18.75 -80.98
N ILE A 427 -15.20 -18.19 -81.88
CA ILE A 427 -13.91 -17.59 -81.53
C ILE A 427 -14.12 -16.39 -80.61
N ARG A 428 -15.05 -15.48 -80.95
CA ARG A 428 -15.32 -14.26 -80.15
C ARG A 428 -15.88 -14.57 -78.76
N GLU A 429 -16.72 -15.59 -78.64
CA GLU A 429 -17.23 -16.04 -77.35
C GLU A 429 -16.12 -16.75 -76.54
N ALA A 430 -15.27 -17.56 -77.16
CA ALA A 430 -14.09 -18.14 -76.50
C ALA A 430 -13.04 -17.07 -76.09
N GLU A 431 -12.82 -16.03 -76.89
CA GLU A 431 -11.98 -14.87 -76.54
C GLU A 431 -12.55 -14.13 -75.32
N LYS A 432 -13.89 -14.01 -75.26
CA LYS A 432 -14.62 -13.40 -74.13
C LYS A 432 -14.60 -14.27 -72.88
N GLU A 433 -14.72 -15.59 -72.99
CA GLU A 433 -14.54 -16.55 -71.89
C GLU A 433 -13.09 -16.53 -71.37
N VAL A 434 -12.09 -16.49 -72.25
CA VAL A 434 -10.67 -16.34 -71.86
C VAL A 434 -10.41 -14.98 -71.21
N ALA A 435 -11.00 -13.89 -71.72
CA ALA A 435 -10.89 -12.57 -71.09
C ALA A 435 -11.56 -12.53 -69.70
N ALA A 436 -12.70 -13.20 -69.51
CA ALA A 436 -13.34 -13.35 -68.21
C ALA A 436 -12.47 -14.18 -67.25
N ALA A 437 -11.97 -15.34 -67.68
CA ALA A 437 -11.09 -16.18 -66.87
C ALA A 437 -9.76 -15.50 -66.50
N LEU A 438 -9.21 -14.66 -67.38
CA LEU A 438 -8.05 -13.81 -67.07
C LEU A 438 -8.40 -12.72 -66.05
N ALA A 439 -9.55 -12.07 -66.16
CA ALA A 439 -10.01 -11.09 -65.18
C ALA A 439 -10.28 -11.72 -63.80
N GLU A 440 -10.88 -12.92 -63.74
CA GLU A 440 -11.06 -13.69 -62.51
C GLU A 440 -9.73 -14.11 -61.90
N ARG A 441 -8.76 -14.54 -62.73
CA ARG A 441 -7.39 -14.83 -62.29
C ARG A 441 -6.71 -13.61 -61.70
N ASP A 442 -6.82 -12.46 -62.36
CA ASP A 442 -6.15 -11.22 -61.95
C ASP A 442 -6.79 -10.64 -60.67
N GLN A 443 -8.10 -10.75 -60.53
CA GLN A 443 -8.81 -10.48 -59.27
C GLN A 443 -8.35 -11.42 -58.15
N ALA A 444 -8.26 -12.73 -58.40
CA ALA A 444 -7.78 -13.69 -57.41
C ALA A 444 -6.31 -13.46 -57.00
N ILE A 445 -5.45 -13.06 -57.93
CA ILE A 445 -4.06 -12.64 -57.65
C ILE A 445 -4.06 -11.38 -56.78
N HIS A 446 -4.90 -10.38 -57.10
CA HIS A 446 -5.00 -9.16 -56.31
C HIS A 446 -5.54 -9.43 -54.90
N ASP A 447 -6.55 -10.29 -54.74
CA ASP A 447 -7.09 -10.67 -53.44
C ASP A 447 -6.11 -11.49 -52.60
N LEU A 448 -5.29 -12.35 -53.23
CA LEU A 448 -4.17 -13.02 -52.55
C LEU A 448 -3.07 -12.05 -52.12
N GLN A 449 -2.73 -11.06 -52.95
CA GLN A 449 -1.79 -9.98 -52.57
C GLN A 449 -2.35 -9.14 -51.40
N ASN A 450 -3.63 -8.77 -51.45
CA ASN A 450 -4.32 -8.05 -50.38
C ASN A 450 -4.39 -8.87 -49.07
N ALA A 451 -4.56 -10.19 -49.17
CA ALA A 451 -4.50 -11.09 -48.02
C ALA A 451 -3.07 -11.20 -47.46
N GLN A 452 -2.06 -11.30 -48.33
CA GLN A 452 -0.66 -11.34 -47.92
C GLN A 452 -0.25 -10.06 -47.18
N SER A 453 -0.52 -8.87 -47.73
CA SER A 453 -0.20 -7.59 -47.07
C SER A 453 -0.84 -7.48 -45.68
N ARG A 454 -2.09 -7.94 -45.51
CA ARG A 454 -2.76 -7.99 -44.20
C ARG A 454 -2.12 -8.98 -43.23
N HIS A 455 -1.56 -10.08 -43.73
CA HIS A 455 -0.81 -11.02 -42.89
C HIS A 455 0.54 -10.44 -42.48
N ASP A 456 1.23 -9.76 -43.40
CA ASP A 456 2.50 -9.07 -43.12
C ASP A 456 2.29 -7.93 -42.10
N GLU A 457 1.27 -7.09 -42.26
CA GLU A 457 0.83 -6.07 -41.26
C GLU A 457 0.57 -6.69 -39.87
N VAL A 458 -0.08 -7.86 -39.82
CA VAL A 458 -0.37 -8.58 -38.56
C VAL A 458 0.88 -9.21 -37.96
N ILE A 459 1.87 -9.60 -38.77
CA ILE A 459 3.18 -10.08 -38.29
C ILE A 459 3.97 -8.91 -37.69
N GLU A 460 4.11 -7.79 -38.40
CA GLU A 460 4.79 -6.59 -37.88
C GLU A 460 4.14 -6.09 -36.57
N ALA A 461 2.80 -6.05 -36.50
CA ALA A 461 2.09 -5.68 -35.28
C ALA A 461 2.34 -6.66 -34.10
N ARG A 462 2.51 -7.96 -34.38
CA ARG A 462 2.85 -8.97 -33.37
C ARG A 462 4.29 -8.86 -32.91
N ASP A 463 5.23 -8.63 -33.82
CA ASP A 463 6.65 -8.49 -33.49
C ASP A 463 6.93 -7.20 -32.70
N LEU A 464 6.24 -6.10 -33.03
CA LEU A 464 6.23 -4.88 -32.21
C LEU A 464 5.66 -5.13 -30.80
N ALA A 465 4.56 -5.86 -30.70
CA ALA A 465 3.96 -6.21 -29.40
C ALA A 465 4.86 -7.14 -28.57
N LEU A 466 5.57 -8.07 -29.23
CA LEU A 466 6.54 -8.97 -28.61
C LEU A 466 7.76 -8.19 -28.09
N ALA A 467 8.34 -7.30 -28.90
CA ALA A 467 9.46 -6.46 -28.49
C ALA A 467 9.10 -5.53 -27.30
N ASP A 468 7.87 -5.00 -27.27
CA ASP A 468 7.41 -4.19 -26.13
C ASP A 468 7.13 -5.07 -24.88
N ALA A 469 6.73 -6.34 -25.04
CA ALA A 469 6.63 -7.31 -23.95
C ALA A 469 8.01 -7.72 -23.40
N GLU A 470 9.00 -8.00 -24.25
CA GLU A 470 10.39 -8.26 -23.84
C GLU A 470 10.99 -7.08 -23.08
N LYS A 471 10.75 -5.86 -23.55
CA LYS A 471 11.16 -4.62 -22.88
C LYS A 471 10.52 -4.44 -21.50
N ARG A 472 9.26 -4.84 -21.34
CA ARG A 472 8.58 -4.89 -20.02
C ARG A 472 9.16 -5.96 -19.12
N LEU A 473 9.41 -7.17 -19.63
CA LEU A 473 10.06 -8.25 -18.89
C LEU A 473 11.45 -7.84 -18.40
N LYS A 474 12.29 -7.28 -19.26
CA LYS A 474 13.63 -6.78 -18.89
C LYS A 474 13.58 -5.69 -17.81
N ASN A 475 12.57 -4.82 -17.82
CA ASN A 475 12.35 -3.83 -16.75
C ASN A 475 11.96 -4.51 -15.43
N VAL A 476 11.14 -5.57 -15.46
CA VAL A 476 10.79 -6.36 -14.27
C VAL A 476 12.01 -7.13 -13.75
N THR A 477 12.82 -7.74 -14.60
CA THR A 477 14.09 -8.41 -14.22
C THR A 477 15.03 -7.42 -13.53
N ASN A 478 15.35 -6.28 -14.16
CA ASN A 478 16.21 -5.26 -13.56
C ASN A 478 15.71 -4.76 -12.19
N LYS A 479 14.38 -4.71 -11.98
CA LYS A 479 13.78 -4.36 -10.69
C LYS A 479 13.93 -5.48 -9.66
N LEU A 480 13.73 -6.74 -10.07
CA LEU A 480 13.94 -7.91 -9.21
C LEU A 480 15.42 -8.01 -8.79
N ASP A 481 16.36 -7.78 -9.71
CA ASP A 481 17.80 -7.76 -9.43
C ASP A 481 18.14 -6.64 -8.43
N SER A 482 17.59 -5.44 -8.63
CA SER A 482 17.74 -4.30 -7.71
C SER A 482 17.19 -4.59 -6.31
N VAL A 483 15.98 -5.15 -6.19
CA VAL A 483 15.39 -5.57 -4.91
C VAL A 483 16.22 -6.69 -4.26
N THR A 484 16.75 -7.62 -5.05
CA THR A 484 17.61 -8.72 -4.56
C THR A 484 18.93 -8.18 -4.00
N CYS A 485 19.60 -7.27 -4.71
CA CYS A 485 20.81 -6.60 -4.24
C CYS A 485 20.56 -5.78 -2.98
N ASN A 486 19.43 -5.05 -2.91
CA ASN A 486 19.03 -4.31 -1.72
C ASN A 486 18.86 -5.26 -0.52
N PHE A 487 18.07 -6.32 -0.67
CA PHE A 487 17.86 -7.34 0.37
C PHE A 487 19.15 -7.99 0.86
N LEU A 488 20.07 -8.33 -0.05
CA LEU A 488 21.39 -8.87 0.31
C LEU A 488 22.24 -7.86 1.09
N SER A 489 22.27 -6.59 0.67
CA SER A 489 23.00 -5.53 1.39
C SER A 489 22.39 -5.21 2.77
N GLU A 490 21.05 -5.29 2.89
CA GLU A 490 20.36 -5.08 4.15
C GLU A 490 20.63 -6.25 5.11
N LYS A 491 20.57 -7.49 4.60
CA LYS A 491 20.93 -8.71 5.33
C LYS A 491 22.37 -8.62 5.85
N GLU A 492 23.34 -8.26 5.01
CA GLU A 492 24.72 -8.01 5.45
C GLU A 492 24.80 -6.93 6.55
N SER A 493 23.97 -5.88 6.48
CA SER A 493 23.91 -4.85 7.52
C SER A 493 23.40 -5.42 8.86
N TRP A 494 22.44 -6.34 8.82
CA TRP A 494 21.89 -7.00 10.01
C TRP A 494 22.88 -8.02 10.59
N GLU A 495 23.59 -8.79 9.76
CA GLU A 495 24.66 -9.68 10.21
C GLU A 495 25.81 -8.89 10.87
N LYS A 496 26.21 -7.73 10.31
CA LYS A 496 27.22 -6.83 10.91
C LYS A 496 26.74 -6.21 12.24
N LYS A 497 25.48 -5.78 12.32
CA LYS A 497 24.86 -5.30 13.58
C LYS A 497 24.85 -6.41 14.64
N LEU A 498 24.41 -7.62 14.29
CA LEU A 498 24.35 -8.76 15.21
C LEU A 498 25.74 -9.10 15.77
N ALA A 499 26.75 -9.22 14.91
CA ALA A 499 28.13 -9.47 15.33
C ALA A 499 28.65 -8.40 16.32
N SER A 500 28.34 -7.11 16.08
CA SER A 500 28.72 -6.04 17.02
C SER A 500 27.98 -6.12 18.36
N VAL A 501 26.72 -6.54 18.38
CA VAL A 501 25.96 -6.77 19.62
C VAL A 501 26.50 -7.97 20.38
N GLU A 502 27.00 -9.00 19.70
CA GLU A 502 27.66 -10.16 20.31
C GLU A 502 29.05 -9.80 20.87
N GLU A 503 29.83 -8.97 20.18
CA GLU A 503 31.07 -8.39 20.72
C GLU A 503 30.80 -7.60 22.01
N TRP A 504 29.79 -6.72 22.02
CA TRP A 504 29.39 -5.97 23.21
C TRP A 504 28.87 -6.87 24.33
N ARG A 505 28.17 -7.96 24.01
CA ARG A 505 27.72 -8.97 25.01
C ARG A 505 28.91 -9.61 25.71
N LEU A 506 29.87 -10.14 24.94
CA LEU A 506 31.09 -10.78 25.47
C LEU A 506 31.92 -9.78 26.29
N LYS A 507 31.98 -8.52 25.88
CA LYS A 507 32.64 -7.44 26.62
C LYS A 507 31.96 -7.13 27.95
N CYS A 508 30.62 -7.08 27.98
CA CYS A 508 29.85 -6.93 29.21
C CYS A 508 29.98 -8.15 30.14
N GLU A 509 30.04 -9.36 29.61
CA GLU A 509 30.28 -10.59 30.37
C GLU A 509 31.70 -10.59 30.98
N SER A 510 32.72 -10.19 30.22
CA SER A 510 34.10 -10.02 30.72
C SER A 510 34.19 -8.95 31.81
N LEU A 511 33.54 -7.80 31.64
CA LEU A 511 33.51 -6.74 32.65
C LEU A 511 32.78 -7.18 33.92
N LYS A 512 31.69 -7.94 33.79
CA LYS A 512 30.96 -8.53 34.92
C LYS A 512 31.80 -9.56 35.67
N ALA A 513 32.54 -10.42 34.96
CA ALA A 513 33.47 -11.37 35.57
C ALA A 513 34.59 -10.68 36.36
N GLN A 514 35.21 -9.64 35.78
CA GLN A 514 36.25 -8.83 36.44
C GLN A 514 35.72 -8.09 37.67
N SER A 515 34.54 -7.46 37.55
CA SER A 515 33.90 -6.72 38.65
C SER A 515 33.53 -7.65 39.80
N ASN A 516 32.85 -8.77 39.52
CA ASN A 516 32.45 -9.74 40.53
C ASN A 516 33.67 -10.33 41.26
N GLY A 517 34.69 -10.78 40.52
CA GLY A 517 35.91 -11.34 41.13
C GLY A 517 36.61 -10.36 42.07
N HIS A 518 36.78 -9.10 41.65
CA HIS A 518 37.39 -8.06 42.49
C HIS A 518 36.54 -7.73 43.73
N VAL A 519 35.21 -7.66 43.58
CA VAL A 519 34.30 -7.39 44.70
C VAL A 519 34.26 -8.55 45.70
N ASP A 520 34.22 -9.80 45.22
CA ASP A 520 34.21 -11.00 46.07
C ASP A 520 35.55 -11.17 46.81
N ASP A 521 36.69 -10.97 46.15
CA ASP A 521 38.02 -10.98 46.79
C ASP A 521 38.13 -9.88 47.86
N GLN A 522 37.65 -8.67 47.57
CA GLN A 522 37.70 -7.55 48.50
C GLN A 522 36.75 -7.74 49.69
N LEU A 523 35.54 -8.28 49.47
CA LEU A 523 34.61 -8.68 50.53
C LEU A 523 35.21 -9.79 51.39
N GLN A 524 35.80 -10.82 50.78
CA GLN A 524 36.41 -11.94 51.51
C GLN A 524 37.63 -11.48 52.33
N LYS A 525 38.43 -10.54 51.81
CA LYS A 525 39.51 -9.88 52.58
C LYS A 525 38.96 -9.07 53.75
N ASN A 526 37.96 -8.21 53.52
CA ASN A 526 37.33 -7.42 54.57
C ASN A 526 36.72 -8.31 55.67
N PHE A 527 36.10 -9.43 55.30
CA PHE A 527 35.55 -10.41 56.24
C PHE A 527 36.65 -11.09 57.08
N LYS A 528 37.77 -11.49 56.47
CA LYS A 528 38.94 -12.03 57.18
C LYS A 528 39.53 -11.00 58.17
N GLU A 529 39.67 -9.74 57.76
CA GLU A 529 40.16 -8.66 58.64
C GLU A 529 39.18 -8.32 59.77
N LEU A 530 37.87 -8.32 59.50
CA LEU A 530 36.85 -8.08 60.51
C LEU A 530 36.77 -9.23 61.52
N LYS A 531 36.90 -10.47 61.06
CA LYS A 531 37.01 -11.65 61.94
C LYS A 531 38.24 -11.54 62.84
N LEU A 532 39.42 -11.23 62.31
CA LEU A 532 40.64 -11.03 63.10
C LEU A 532 40.47 -9.94 64.18
N LYS A 533 39.74 -8.86 63.87
CA LYS A 533 39.41 -7.80 64.84
C LYS A 533 38.45 -8.28 65.93
N HIS A 534 37.44 -9.09 65.58
CA HIS A 534 36.52 -9.70 66.54
C HIS A 534 37.24 -10.70 67.46
N ASP A 535 38.08 -11.57 66.89
CA ASP A 535 38.85 -12.57 67.65
C ASP A 535 39.78 -11.87 68.67
N LYS A 536 40.47 -10.79 68.27
CA LYS A 536 41.26 -9.95 69.20
C LYS A 536 40.43 -9.24 70.27
N LEU A 537 39.28 -8.66 69.90
CA LEU A 537 38.40 -8.01 70.88
C LEU A 537 37.84 -9.04 71.89
N LYS A 538 37.66 -10.29 71.46
CA LYS A 538 37.29 -11.41 72.33
C LYS A 538 38.45 -11.80 73.28
N GLU A 539 39.69 -11.87 72.79
CA GLU A 539 40.89 -12.05 73.63
C GLU A 539 41.05 -10.91 74.66
N GLU A 540 40.82 -9.65 74.26
CA GLU A 540 40.81 -8.49 75.15
C GLU A 540 39.70 -8.61 76.22
N HIS A 541 38.46 -8.95 75.82
CA HIS A 541 37.36 -9.21 76.76
C HIS A 541 37.60 -10.41 77.68
N GLU A 542 38.35 -11.42 77.24
CA GLU A 542 38.76 -12.55 78.08
C GLU A 542 39.80 -12.11 79.11
N SER A 543 40.84 -11.37 78.70
CA SER A 543 41.80 -10.75 79.61
C SER A 543 41.15 -9.79 80.62
N PHE A 544 40.14 -9.00 80.21
CA PHE A 544 39.39 -8.14 81.13
C PHE A 544 38.53 -8.92 82.12
N ARG A 545 37.97 -10.08 81.74
CA ARG A 545 37.32 -10.99 82.70
C ARG A 545 38.34 -11.59 83.65
N ASP A 546 39.43 -12.18 83.15
CA ASP A 546 40.48 -12.77 83.99
C ASP A 546 41.09 -11.77 84.99
N ILE A 547 41.12 -10.47 84.68
CA ILE A 547 41.55 -9.39 85.60
C ILE A 547 40.44 -9.03 86.59
N SER A 548 39.19 -8.95 86.15
CA SER A 548 38.04 -8.70 87.02
C SER A 548 37.80 -9.84 88.00
N ASP A 549 37.91 -11.08 87.54
CA ASP A 549 37.71 -12.30 88.33
C ASP A 549 38.83 -12.45 89.37
N ARG A 550 40.10 -12.18 89.03
CA ARG A 550 41.17 -12.05 90.05
C ARG A 550 40.97 -10.89 91.01
N MET A 551 40.43 -9.76 90.55
CA MET A 551 40.10 -8.64 91.44
C MET A 551 38.94 -9.03 92.38
N ILE A 552 37.99 -9.83 91.91
CA ILE A 552 36.92 -10.42 92.73
C ILE A 552 37.53 -11.43 93.71
N GLU A 553 38.40 -12.35 93.31
CA GLU A 553 39.10 -13.28 94.20
C GLU A 553 39.94 -12.56 95.26
N ASP A 554 40.69 -11.51 94.91
CA ASP A 554 41.43 -10.68 95.86
C ASP A 554 40.49 -9.94 96.81
N LYS A 555 39.35 -9.44 96.30
CA LYS A 555 38.31 -8.79 97.12
C LYS A 555 37.53 -9.79 97.97
N GLU A 556 37.35 -11.03 97.55
CA GLU A 556 36.75 -12.11 98.32
C GLU A 556 37.71 -12.63 99.39
N GLN A 557 39.03 -12.64 99.13
CA GLN A 557 40.05 -12.87 100.15
C GLN A 557 40.15 -11.71 101.15
N GLU A 558 40.03 -10.46 100.70
CA GLU A 558 39.95 -9.28 101.58
C GLU A 558 38.65 -9.30 102.38
N ILE A 559 37.51 -9.61 101.77
CA ILE A 559 36.21 -9.82 102.44
C ILE A 559 36.27 -11.03 103.37
N ALA A 560 37.03 -12.10 103.07
CA ALA A 560 37.19 -13.24 103.98
C ALA A 560 38.08 -12.91 105.18
N LYS A 561 39.12 -12.08 105.00
CA LYS A 561 39.90 -11.50 106.11
C LYS A 561 39.03 -10.55 106.93
N LEU A 562 38.33 -9.62 106.29
CA LEU A 562 37.41 -8.68 106.93
C LEU A 562 36.20 -9.38 107.55
N LEU A 563 35.74 -10.54 107.07
CA LEU A 563 34.70 -11.37 107.70
C LEU A 563 35.26 -12.29 108.78
N LYS A 564 36.57 -12.47 108.86
CA LYS A 564 37.23 -13.08 110.01
C LYS A 564 37.43 -12.02 111.10
N GLU A 565 38.06 -10.91 110.77
CA GLU A 565 38.21 -9.73 111.65
C GLU A 565 36.84 -9.18 112.08
N ASN A 566 35.83 -9.20 111.22
CA ASN A 566 34.45 -8.86 111.57
C ASN A 566 33.63 -10.04 112.12
N LYS A 567 34.15 -11.28 112.16
CA LYS A 567 33.64 -12.30 113.10
C LYS A 567 34.24 -12.09 114.49
N ASP A 568 35.48 -11.65 114.58
CA ASP A 568 36.12 -11.25 115.84
C ASP A 568 35.45 -9.96 116.38
N LEU A 569 35.10 -9.01 115.50
CA LEU A 569 34.31 -7.81 115.85
C LEU A 569 32.82 -8.08 115.99
N HIS A 570 32.17 -9.01 115.26
CA HIS A 570 30.80 -9.44 115.59
C HIS A 570 30.73 -10.29 116.86
N HIS A 571 31.76 -11.07 117.23
CA HIS A 571 31.90 -11.58 118.60
C HIS A 571 32.05 -10.45 119.64
N SER A 572 32.34 -9.22 119.19
CA SER A 572 32.36 -7.99 120.00
C SER A 572 31.12 -7.07 119.81
N LEU A 573 30.24 -7.34 118.82
CA LEU A 573 29.15 -6.45 118.38
C LEU A 573 27.79 -7.12 118.12
N GLU A 574 27.70 -8.44 118.03
CA GLU A 574 26.48 -9.20 118.35
C GLU A 574 26.18 -9.16 119.86
N VAL A 575 27.11 -8.59 120.64
CA VAL A 575 26.87 -7.99 121.95
C VAL A 575 25.88 -6.79 121.86
N ASN A 576 25.65 -6.17 120.69
CA ASN A 576 24.89 -4.91 120.51
C ASN A 576 24.14 -4.71 119.13
N ALA A 577 22.91 -5.24 118.99
CA ALA A 577 21.73 -4.66 118.24
C ALA A 577 21.64 -4.62 116.66
N ALA A 578 20.45 -4.27 116.10
CA ALA A 578 20.04 -4.35 114.65
C ALA A 578 18.75 -3.52 114.21
N VAL A 579 18.36 -3.49 112.89
CA VAL A 579 16.98 -3.31 112.23
C VAL A 579 16.50 -2.02 111.41
N SER A 580 15.91 -2.18 110.16
CA SER A 580 14.87 -1.42 109.28
C SER A 580 14.94 0.05 108.68
N HIS A 581 14.08 0.62 107.76
CA HIS A 581 13.33 0.22 106.46
C HIS A 581 12.31 1.29 105.81
N ASN A 582 12.34 1.59 104.46
CA ASN A 582 11.33 2.05 103.38
C ASN A 582 10.26 3.24 103.53
N ASP A 583 9.38 3.79 102.61
CA ASP A 583 8.94 3.65 101.14
C ASP A 583 8.03 4.82 100.46
N TYR A 584 7.68 4.74 99.13
CA TYR A 584 6.53 5.30 98.26
C TYR A 584 6.17 6.84 98.06
N GLN A 585 5.21 7.39 97.22
CA GLN A 585 4.66 7.24 95.79
C GLN A 585 3.46 8.26 95.42
N ASN A 586 3.05 8.56 94.13
CA ASN A 586 1.64 8.72 93.52
C ASN A 586 1.40 9.61 92.20
N GLN A 587 0.14 9.97 91.76
CA GLN A 587 -0.33 10.37 90.37
C GLN A 587 -1.66 11.26 90.24
N GLY A 588 -2.14 11.74 89.04
CA GLY A 588 -3.45 12.48 88.76
C GLY A 588 -3.88 12.84 87.27
N SER A 589 -5.13 13.37 86.97
CA SER A 589 -5.73 13.65 85.58
C SER A 589 -7.14 14.40 85.52
N VAL A 590 -7.68 15.00 84.38
CA VAL A 590 -9.17 15.32 84.04
C VAL A 590 -9.50 16.08 82.68
N GLN A 591 -10.75 16.03 82.13
CA GLN A 591 -11.28 16.70 80.87
C GLN A 591 -12.85 16.80 80.77
N GLN A 592 -13.49 17.85 80.16
CA GLN A 592 -14.90 17.85 79.62
C GLN A 592 -15.37 19.19 78.94
N ASP A 593 -15.75 19.23 77.64
CA ASP A 593 -16.50 20.38 77.01
C ASP A 593 -17.12 20.15 75.58
N ALA A 594 -17.11 18.93 75.03
CA ALA A 594 -17.13 18.72 73.55
C ALA A 594 -18.47 18.94 72.80
N MET A 595 -19.62 18.66 73.42
CA MET A 595 -20.76 18.08 72.69
C MET A 595 -21.60 19.04 71.81
N ASN A 596 -21.41 20.36 71.92
CA ASN A 596 -22.06 21.35 71.03
C ASN A 596 -21.19 21.75 69.83
N VAL A 597 -19.89 21.44 69.85
CA VAL A 597 -18.95 21.78 68.77
C VAL A 597 -19.13 20.82 67.59
N GLU A 598 -19.26 19.53 67.89
CA GLU A 598 -19.34 18.40 66.95
C GLU A 598 -20.42 18.56 65.86
N LEU A 599 -21.54 19.22 66.15
CA LEU A 599 -22.65 19.38 65.20
C LEU A 599 -22.38 20.47 64.15
N ALA A 600 -21.74 21.57 64.55
CA ALA A 600 -21.34 22.64 63.63
C ALA A 600 -20.17 22.18 62.75
N GLU A 601 -19.23 21.43 63.33
CA GLU A 601 -18.12 20.79 62.61
C GLU A 601 -18.62 19.88 61.49
N GLN A 602 -19.61 19.02 61.74
CA GLN A 602 -20.16 18.10 60.72
C GLN A 602 -20.66 18.83 59.46
N GLN A 603 -21.31 19.99 59.60
CA GLN A 603 -21.80 20.75 58.44
C GLN A 603 -20.67 21.49 57.71
N ILE A 604 -19.67 22.00 58.44
CA ILE A 604 -18.46 22.60 57.87
C ILE A 604 -17.64 21.55 57.10
N LEU A 605 -17.46 20.36 57.67
CA LEU A 605 -16.75 19.22 57.08
C LEU A 605 -17.39 18.76 55.76
N LEU A 606 -18.72 18.78 55.65
CA LEU A 606 -19.41 18.40 54.41
C LEU A 606 -19.17 19.41 53.28
N LEU A 607 -19.20 20.71 53.58
CA LEU A 607 -18.89 21.77 52.61
C LEU A 607 -17.39 21.77 52.24
N ALA A 608 -16.50 21.63 53.22
CA ALA A 608 -15.06 21.50 53.00
C ALA A 608 -14.71 20.28 52.13
N ARG A 609 -15.43 19.16 52.29
CA ARG A 609 -15.27 17.98 51.42
C ARG A 609 -15.67 18.26 49.98
N GLN A 610 -16.79 18.95 49.74
CA GLN A 610 -17.19 19.34 48.38
C GLN A 610 -16.28 20.42 47.77
N GLN A 611 -15.69 21.29 48.58
CA GLN A 611 -14.67 22.25 48.17
C GLN A 611 -13.42 21.48 47.70
N ALA A 612 -12.88 20.61 48.56
CA ALA A 612 -11.69 19.81 48.30
C ALA A 612 -11.84 18.91 47.05
N GLN A 613 -13.01 18.32 46.81
CA GLN A 613 -13.25 17.51 45.60
C GLN A 613 -13.15 18.33 44.31
N ARG A 614 -13.71 19.55 44.27
CA ARG A 614 -13.60 20.44 43.10
C ARG A 614 -12.18 20.97 42.93
N GLU A 615 -11.49 21.28 44.02
CA GLU A 615 -10.09 21.70 44.01
C GLU A 615 -9.16 20.56 43.57
N GLU A 616 -9.48 19.31 43.92
CA GLU A 616 -8.78 18.12 43.44
C GLU A 616 -9.02 17.86 41.94
N GLU A 617 -10.25 17.94 41.44
CA GLU A 617 -10.57 17.85 40.01
C GLU A 617 -9.87 18.95 39.18
N LEU A 618 -9.81 20.18 39.71
CA LEU A 618 -9.05 21.27 39.13
C LEU A 618 -7.53 21.01 39.17
N ALA A 619 -6.99 20.49 40.27
CA ALA A 619 -5.57 20.14 40.36
C ALA A 619 -5.20 18.96 39.44
N GLN A 620 -6.08 17.97 39.27
CA GLN A 620 -5.88 16.84 38.35
C GLN A 620 -5.87 17.33 36.89
N SER A 621 -6.84 18.16 36.49
CA SER A 621 -6.87 18.74 35.14
C SER A 621 -5.69 19.68 34.86
N GLN A 622 -5.27 20.50 35.83
CA GLN A 622 -4.06 21.34 35.72
C GLN A 622 -2.78 20.49 35.55
N ARG A 623 -2.63 19.39 36.31
CA ARG A 623 -1.51 18.45 36.14
C ARG A 623 -1.51 17.81 34.75
N HIS A 624 -2.68 17.43 34.23
CA HIS A 624 -2.79 16.85 32.90
C HIS A 624 -2.46 17.85 31.79
N ILE A 625 -2.90 19.11 31.92
CA ILE A 625 -2.52 20.20 31.00
C ILE A 625 -1.00 20.43 31.01
N LEU A 626 -0.37 20.45 32.19
CA LEU A 626 1.09 20.61 32.30
C LEU A 626 1.85 19.43 31.70
N ALA A 627 1.38 18.19 31.87
CA ALA A 627 1.96 17.01 31.25
C ALA A 627 1.86 17.06 29.71
N LEU A 628 0.70 17.41 29.17
CA LEU A 628 0.50 17.59 27.72
C LEU A 628 1.34 18.75 27.16
N GLN A 629 1.55 19.81 27.93
CA GLN A 629 2.45 20.91 27.53
C GLN A 629 3.91 20.45 27.48
N GLN A 630 4.36 19.65 28.45
CA GLN A 630 5.70 19.07 28.44
C GLN A 630 5.89 18.11 27.25
N GLU A 631 4.93 17.23 26.99
CA GLU A 631 4.91 16.32 25.84
C GLU A 631 4.97 17.09 24.50
N ILE A 632 4.21 18.18 24.36
CA ILE A 632 4.26 19.06 23.18
C ILE A 632 5.64 19.73 23.04
N GLU A 633 6.23 20.26 24.11
CA GLU A 633 7.58 20.86 24.02
C GLU A 633 8.67 19.82 23.72
N GLU A 634 8.52 18.58 24.18
CA GLU A 634 9.44 17.47 23.88
C GLU A 634 9.32 17.07 22.39
N LEU A 635 8.10 16.86 21.89
CA LEU A 635 7.83 16.62 20.47
C LEU A 635 8.30 17.79 19.59
N GLU A 636 8.19 19.04 20.02
CA GLU A 636 8.78 20.18 19.31
C GLU A 636 10.31 20.15 19.28
N ARG A 637 10.97 19.70 20.35
CA ARG A 637 12.45 19.53 20.37
C ARG A 637 12.88 18.39 19.46
N GLU A 638 12.15 17.28 19.43
CA GLU A 638 12.40 16.14 18.55
C GLU A 638 12.20 16.51 17.08
N ASN A 639 11.11 17.20 16.73
CA ASN A 639 10.89 17.69 15.35
C ASN A 639 12.02 18.63 14.91
N ARG A 640 12.44 19.60 15.74
CA ARG A 640 13.58 20.48 15.44
C ARG A 640 14.91 19.73 15.30
N LEU A 641 15.09 18.59 15.97
CA LEU A 641 16.25 17.72 15.81
C LEU A 641 16.17 16.91 14.51
N HIS A 642 14.99 16.40 14.16
CA HIS A 642 14.75 15.73 12.89
C HIS A 642 14.92 16.67 11.69
N ASP A 643 14.47 17.93 11.75
CA ASP A 643 14.74 18.95 10.74
C ASP A 643 16.25 19.16 10.52
N GLN A 644 17.04 19.19 11.61
CA GLN A 644 18.50 19.32 11.55
C GLN A 644 19.17 18.06 10.96
N GLN A 645 18.71 16.86 11.35
CA GLN A 645 19.17 15.59 10.79
C GLN A 645 18.82 15.49 9.30
N GLU A 646 17.60 15.85 8.91
CA GLU A 646 17.15 15.83 7.52
C GLU A 646 17.91 16.86 6.68
N ALA A 647 18.17 18.07 7.20
CA ALA A 647 19.01 19.07 6.55
C ALA A 647 20.46 18.58 6.36
N MET A 648 21.03 17.89 7.37
CA MET A 648 22.36 17.28 7.30
C MET A 648 22.40 16.14 6.26
N LEU A 649 21.44 15.20 6.31
CA LEU A 649 21.34 14.10 5.35
C LEU A 649 21.08 14.60 3.92
N LYS A 650 20.24 15.63 3.74
CA LYS A 650 20.07 16.31 2.44
C LYS A 650 21.35 17.01 1.99
N ALA A 651 22.16 17.56 2.89
CA ALA A 651 23.47 18.12 2.53
C ALA A 651 24.46 17.02 2.11
N GLU A 652 24.48 15.90 2.82
CA GLU A 652 25.42 14.80 2.57
C GLU A 652 25.05 13.96 1.35
N LEU A 653 23.75 13.70 1.09
CA LEU A 653 23.30 13.17 -0.20
C LEU A 653 23.73 14.08 -1.35
N ARG A 654 23.62 15.41 -1.19
CA ARG A 654 24.13 16.38 -2.16
C ARG A 654 25.66 16.46 -2.18
N ASN A 655 26.41 15.97 -1.19
CA ASN A 655 27.87 15.79 -1.27
C ASN A 655 28.19 14.52 -2.08
N MET A 656 27.54 13.40 -1.77
CA MET A 656 27.72 12.09 -2.41
C MET A 656 27.33 12.09 -3.88
N GLU A 657 26.22 12.74 -4.24
CA GLU A 657 25.86 12.96 -5.65
C GLU A 657 26.96 13.73 -6.40
N ARG A 658 27.60 14.70 -5.75
CA ARG A 658 28.68 15.50 -6.37
C ARG A 658 30.00 14.75 -6.42
N SER A 659 30.31 13.83 -5.49
CA SER A 659 31.48 12.94 -5.62
C SER A 659 31.29 11.92 -6.74
N GLN A 660 30.15 11.22 -6.76
CA GLN A 660 29.84 10.24 -7.81
C GLN A 660 29.86 10.88 -9.22
N LYS A 661 29.29 12.09 -9.37
CA LYS A 661 29.34 12.85 -10.64
C LYS A 661 30.74 13.32 -11.01
N ARG A 662 31.70 13.42 -10.07
CA ARG A 662 33.12 13.73 -10.34
C ARG A 662 33.93 12.50 -10.75
N GLU A 663 33.61 11.32 -10.22
CA GLU A 663 34.29 10.06 -10.55
C GLU A 663 34.08 9.65 -12.02
N GLY A 664 32.94 9.98 -12.61
CA GLY A 664 32.61 9.69 -14.01
C GLY A 664 33.21 10.64 -15.06
N ILE A 665 34.18 11.50 -14.71
CA ILE A 665 34.69 12.56 -15.60
C ILE A 665 36.04 12.18 -16.21
N ASP A 666 36.16 12.33 -17.53
CA ASP A 666 37.45 12.27 -18.19
C ASP A 666 38.36 13.43 -17.74
N MET A 667 39.39 13.07 -16.95
CA MET A 667 40.42 14.00 -16.50
C MET A 667 41.23 14.59 -17.66
N THR A 668 41.25 13.96 -18.83
CA THR A 668 41.89 14.48 -20.05
C THR A 668 41.11 15.69 -20.59
N TYR A 669 39.78 15.58 -20.70
CA TYR A 669 38.92 16.70 -21.04
C TYR A 669 39.00 17.83 -20.01
N LEU A 670 38.92 17.53 -18.72
CA LEU A 670 39.07 18.53 -17.66
C LEU A 670 40.42 19.24 -17.73
N LYS A 671 41.52 18.50 -17.91
CA LYS A 671 42.87 19.04 -18.13
C LYS A 671 42.89 20.01 -19.32
N ASN A 672 42.27 19.65 -20.44
CA ASN A 672 42.24 20.49 -21.64
C ASN A 672 41.40 21.78 -21.44
N VAL A 673 40.32 21.71 -20.66
CA VAL A 673 39.52 22.90 -20.28
C VAL A 673 40.30 23.82 -19.34
N ILE A 674 41.02 23.26 -18.35
CA ILE A 674 41.88 24.03 -17.43
C ILE A 674 43.10 24.62 -18.17
N LEU A 675 43.69 23.89 -19.12
CA LEU A 675 44.78 24.38 -19.96
C LEU A 675 44.32 25.61 -20.76
N LYS A 676 43.19 25.51 -21.47
CA LYS A 676 42.59 26.65 -22.19
C LYS A 676 42.26 27.83 -21.27
N LEU A 677 41.74 27.56 -20.07
CA LEU A 677 41.45 28.59 -19.06
C LEU A 677 42.70 29.39 -18.67
N LEU A 678 43.86 28.72 -18.60
CA LEU A 678 45.16 29.35 -18.31
C LEU A 678 45.80 30.00 -19.55
N GLU A 679 45.54 29.49 -20.76
CA GLU A 679 46.05 30.02 -22.03
C GLU A 679 45.29 31.26 -22.51
N THR A 680 43.96 31.30 -22.40
CA THR A 680 43.12 32.41 -22.91
C THR A 680 42.69 33.39 -21.83
N GLY A 681 42.68 32.98 -20.55
CA GLY A 681 42.19 33.81 -19.45
C GLY A 681 40.67 34.04 -19.46
N GLU A 682 39.90 33.34 -20.30
CA GLU A 682 38.45 33.53 -20.50
C GLU A 682 37.61 32.92 -19.37
N VAL A 683 37.91 33.30 -18.11
CA VAL A 683 37.28 32.71 -16.91
C VAL A 683 35.76 32.84 -16.94
N GLY A 684 35.20 33.93 -17.49
CA GLY A 684 33.74 34.11 -17.61
C GLY A 684 33.04 33.05 -18.49
N ALA A 685 33.70 32.55 -19.54
CA ALA A 685 33.14 31.55 -20.45
C ALA A 685 33.43 30.11 -20.01
N LEU A 686 34.60 29.87 -19.42
CA LEU A 686 35.06 28.53 -19.05
C LEU A 686 34.72 28.14 -17.60
N LEU A 687 34.51 29.09 -16.67
CA LEU A 687 34.09 28.79 -15.29
C LEU A 687 32.75 28.02 -15.22
N PRO A 688 31.69 28.30 -16.01
CA PRO A 688 30.50 27.47 -16.04
C PRO A 688 30.76 26.02 -16.45
N VAL A 689 31.72 25.79 -17.38
CA VAL A 689 32.13 24.45 -17.81
C VAL A 689 32.91 23.75 -16.70
N VAL A 690 33.88 24.43 -16.07
CA VAL A 690 34.64 23.89 -14.93
C VAL A 690 33.72 23.59 -13.73
N ALA A 691 32.74 24.45 -13.44
CA ALA A 691 31.80 24.28 -12.33
C ALA A 691 30.78 23.14 -12.57
N THR A 692 30.37 22.89 -13.83
CA THR A 692 29.51 21.77 -14.19
C THR A 692 30.27 20.45 -14.26
N LEU A 693 31.55 20.46 -14.65
CA LEU A 693 32.45 19.31 -14.50
C LEU A 693 32.70 19.02 -13.01
N LEU A 694 33.40 19.91 -12.29
CA LEU A 694 33.79 19.68 -10.88
C LEU A 694 32.63 19.74 -9.87
N GLN A 695 31.39 19.91 -10.35
CA GLN A 695 30.16 19.90 -9.56
C GLN A 695 30.24 20.86 -8.36
N PHE A 696 30.54 22.13 -8.63
CA PHE A 696 30.62 23.16 -7.58
C PHE A 696 29.26 23.34 -6.89
N SER A 697 29.27 23.48 -5.57
CA SER A 697 28.11 23.96 -4.82
C SER A 697 27.73 25.39 -5.24
N PRO A 698 26.49 25.84 -4.97
CA PRO A 698 26.09 27.21 -5.21
C PRO A 698 27.01 28.25 -4.56
N ASP A 699 27.63 27.93 -3.43
CA ASP A 699 28.49 28.87 -2.70
C ASP A 699 29.95 28.84 -3.18
N GLU A 700 30.46 27.70 -3.67
CA GLU A 700 31.71 27.64 -4.42
C GLU A 700 31.59 28.42 -5.74
N LEU A 701 30.48 28.25 -6.47
CA LEU A 701 30.23 29.00 -7.70
C LEU A 701 30.14 30.52 -7.45
N LYS A 702 29.42 30.95 -6.39
CA LYS A 702 29.39 32.36 -5.97
C LYS A 702 30.79 32.89 -5.63
N LYS A 703 31.59 32.14 -4.86
CA LYS A 703 32.97 32.52 -4.51
C LYS A 703 33.85 32.69 -5.75
N CYS A 704 33.76 31.78 -6.72
CA CYS A 704 34.49 31.89 -7.98
C CYS A 704 34.02 33.11 -8.80
N GLN A 705 32.71 33.34 -8.92
CA GLN A 705 32.15 34.51 -9.61
C GLN A 705 32.57 35.83 -8.93
N GLN A 706 32.55 35.90 -7.60
CA GLN A 706 33.03 37.04 -6.83
C GLN A 706 34.54 37.28 -7.05
N GLY A 707 35.36 36.22 -7.04
CA GLY A 707 36.79 36.32 -7.35
C GLY A 707 37.07 36.83 -8.76
N VAL A 708 36.31 36.36 -9.76
CA VAL A 708 36.39 36.86 -11.14
C VAL A 708 36.01 38.34 -11.22
N LEU A 709 34.90 38.75 -10.58
CA LEU A 709 34.48 40.15 -10.54
C LEU A 709 35.53 41.03 -9.86
N SER A 710 36.13 40.60 -8.74
CA SER A 710 37.24 41.30 -8.08
C SER A 710 38.48 41.39 -8.96
N SER A 711 38.82 40.34 -9.72
CA SER A 711 39.92 40.36 -10.68
C SER A 711 39.67 41.34 -11.83
N VAL A 712 38.44 41.40 -12.35
CA VAL A 712 38.05 42.34 -13.41
C VAL A 712 38.15 43.79 -12.90
N ILE A 713 37.64 44.07 -11.69
CA ILE A 713 37.76 45.39 -11.05
C ILE A 713 39.23 45.77 -10.84
N SER A 714 40.10 44.83 -10.45
CA SER A 714 41.54 45.06 -10.31
C SER A 714 42.30 45.21 -11.65
N SER A 715 41.63 45.02 -12.79
CA SER A 715 42.22 45.12 -14.13
C SER A 715 41.80 46.39 -14.90
N GLN A 716 41.00 47.27 -14.29
CA GLN A 716 40.78 48.62 -14.84
C GLN A 716 42.06 49.46 -14.72
N PRO A 717 42.52 50.12 -15.80
CA PRO A 717 43.80 50.81 -15.79
C PRO A 717 43.74 52.13 -15.00
N PRO A 718 44.63 52.37 -14.03
CA PRO A 718 44.91 53.72 -13.55
C PRO A 718 45.62 54.51 -14.67
N ALA A 719 45.32 55.80 -14.78
CA ALA A 719 46.04 56.68 -15.69
C ALA A 719 47.49 56.85 -15.23
N VAL A 720 48.45 56.58 -16.11
CA VAL A 720 49.89 56.73 -15.89
C VAL A 720 50.23 58.23 -15.86
N PRO A 721 50.95 58.72 -14.83
CA PRO A 721 52.38 58.99 -15.04
C PRO A 721 53.30 58.41 -13.96
N ASP A 722 54.48 57.96 -14.42
CA ASP A 722 55.78 57.82 -13.74
C ASP A 722 55.86 57.39 -12.26
N GLY A 723 56.53 56.25 -12.03
CA GLY A 723 57.02 55.84 -10.71
C GLY A 723 57.20 54.33 -10.58
N ALA A 724 58.43 53.85 -10.45
CA ALA A 724 58.71 52.42 -10.36
C ALA A 724 58.39 51.83 -8.99
N SER A 725 57.52 50.80 -8.93
CA SER A 725 57.71 49.62 -8.07
C SER A 725 56.77 48.47 -8.45
N THR A 726 57.18 47.23 -8.18
CA THR A 726 56.35 46.01 -8.31
C THR A 726 55.30 45.89 -7.21
N PRO A 727 54.25 45.09 -7.43
CA PRO A 727 54.03 43.99 -6.47
C PRO A 727 53.60 42.63 -7.06
N ASN A 728 54.26 41.58 -6.56
CA ASN A 728 53.71 40.28 -6.13
C ASN A 728 52.94 39.40 -7.14
N SER A 729 53.67 38.48 -7.80
CA SER A 729 53.08 37.18 -8.20
C SER A 729 53.02 36.22 -6.99
N PHE A 730 52.00 35.38 -6.92
CA PHE A 730 51.80 34.44 -5.80
C PHE A 730 52.52 33.08 -5.95
N PHE A 731 53.18 32.83 -7.10
CA PHE A 731 53.65 31.50 -7.48
C PHE A 731 55.09 31.14 -7.05
N ALA A 732 55.78 32.02 -6.32
CA ALA A 732 57.17 31.84 -5.90
C ALA A 732 57.32 31.08 -4.56
N ARG A 733 56.54 30.02 -4.31
CA ARG A 733 56.59 29.30 -3.02
C ARG A 733 56.43 27.77 -3.03
N PHE A 734 56.76 27.12 -4.14
CA PHE A 734 57.14 25.69 -4.11
C PHE A 734 58.37 25.43 -4.98
N SER A 735 59.33 24.73 -4.41
CA SER A 735 60.49 24.12 -5.04
C SER A 735 60.86 22.91 -4.18
N PHE A 736 61.55 21.93 -4.77
CA PHE A 736 62.00 20.71 -4.10
C PHE A 736 63.05 21.00 -3.02
#